data_AF-A0A8J2HE95-F1
#
_entry.id   AF-A0A8J2HE95-F1
#
_cell.length_a   1.000
_cell.length_b   1.000
_cell.length_c   1.000
_cell.angle_alpha   90.00
_cell.angle_beta   90.00
_cell.angle_gamma   90.00
#
_symmetry.space_group_name_H-M   'P 1'
#
loop_
_entity.id
_entity.type
_entity.pdbx_description
1 polymer ?
#
loop_
_entity_poly.entity_id
_entity_poly.type
_entity_poly.pdbx_seq_one_letter_code
_entity_poly.pdbx_strand_id
1 'polypeptide(L)'
;MIFIIISIIIVFVVGTLVTVQVIVPALTEDSKPVPKEQEQLPTPEARTSTEPQPLTQHSSGPQLTIQKPISKLSNSDNLENQLLAEMQGDAPQAESQVLTEVQHSVEPKETVLSRLQLSLKNIYNMPSEYQAIADQYIKNMDQVYQDTFTLEDHPNMDKITSFGIALLHQYANDSKQTYLPIVEHLISKINEQLPQGNELVHLPTKWNQKYYFFCVRLTRMLAMFEILSTNESIKTICHQRIYQITPFLWKSLEWDHLMGIQNAWIAIPRLITNFLKETKTYEKETQPNHIGTLKQIMKVEFLKNIDAINLDGIWIEKSCIFNGVATYWPLVESGTFYASVFRALGFEADIDDVTQKILDKILHPSMDIIPLGLFGRQSDIRITKTLKTNWSNYQRKAGLDIGIFPVAGLGVFKSKDFAFWVRVQRWYIAGYEADQVDFELAGGWIQMRKLYLKSIEQSYESMTWQKIKMQPGVISNEDGSDDFEYMKPQKEEKANYPMDVISHVGTLMDEGRRVLYWKNEYKFKSLFGMSKITEFGVCTDNGLVMQMEVLNKTDKILKIRIKDDDAHGMEFDCRCSDSNQKCNNGFVTVGKNDSIVVNWRQVFKKEEDDHPQEVTRTTKGHMTFKFGGDDYVIESRDKLHFVIKNSQVLLAGSFEKSLSYIIEYGYKNRAIKFEFNPNTLMYKAII
;
A
#
# COMPACT_ATOMS: atom_id res chain seq x y z
N MET A 1 -18.53 -40.03 -17.99
CA MET A 1 -17.36 -40.28 -17.14
C MET A 1 -16.19 -40.58 -18.06
N ILE A 2 -15.36 -39.57 -18.35
CA ILE A 2 -14.16 -39.71 -19.21
C ILE A 2 -12.97 -39.73 -18.25
N PHE A 3 -12.28 -40.87 -18.17
CA PHE A 3 -11.03 -40.99 -17.42
C PHE A 3 -9.88 -40.47 -18.28
N ILE A 4 -9.22 -39.40 -17.85
CA ILE A 4 -7.95 -38.94 -18.43
C ILE A 4 -6.82 -39.65 -17.68
N ILE A 5 -6.09 -40.53 -18.37
CA ILE A 5 -4.87 -41.16 -17.88
C ILE A 5 -3.71 -40.19 -18.14
N ILE A 6 -3.11 -39.64 -17.07
CA ILE A 6 -1.91 -38.80 -17.16
C ILE A 6 -0.71 -39.73 -17.27
N SER A 7 -0.05 -39.75 -18.43
CA SER A 7 1.27 -40.37 -18.60
C SER A 7 2.36 -39.33 -18.33
N ILE A 8 3.34 -39.66 -17.50
CA ILE A 8 4.48 -38.79 -17.19
C ILE A 8 5.62 -39.11 -18.16
N ILE A 9 6.07 -38.11 -18.93
CA ILE A 9 7.26 -38.19 -19.78
C ILE A 9 8.42 -37.56 -19.02
N ILE A 10 9.50 -38.32 -18.83
CA ILE A 10 10.75 -37.80 -18.25
C ILE A 10 11.82 -37.84 -19.34
N VAL A 11 12.47 -36.69 -19.58
CA VAL A 11 13.57 -36.54 -20.55
C VAL A 11 14.86 -36.33 -19.78
N PHE A 12 15.84 -37.21 -19.98
CA PHE A 12 17.20 -37.02 -19.49
C PHE A 12 18.11 -36.59 -20.64
N VAL A 13 18.86 -35.51 -20.44
CA VAL A 13 19.89 -35.04 -21.37
C VAL A 13 21.25 -35.26 -20.73
N VAL A 14 22.03 -36.19 -21.29
CA VAL A 14 23.45 -36.35 -20.97
C VAL A 14 24.21 -36.42 -22.30
N GLY A 15 24.83 -35.30 -22.69
CA GLY A 15 25.51 -35.18 -24.00
C GLY A 15 24.55 -35.17 -25.19
N THR A 16 25.03 -35.61 -26.36
CA THR A 16 24.33 -35.53 -27.66
C THR A 16 23.34 -36.68 -27.94
N LEU A 17 22.87 -37.38 -26.91
CA LEU A 17 21.89 -38.48 -27.05
C LEU A 17 20.70 -38.25 -26.10
N VAL A 18 19.49 -38.26 -26.67
CA VAL A 18 18.22 -38.15 -25.93
C VAL A 18 17.59 -39.54 -25.84
N THR A 19 17.27 -39.99 -24.63
CA THR A 19 16.50 -41.22 -24.41
C THR A 19 15.19 -40.89 -23.68
N VAL A 20 14.07 -41.40 -24.19
CA VAL A 20 12.72 -41.16 -23.63
C VAL A 20 12.21 -42.45 -22.98
N GLN A 21 11.83 -42.39 -21.71
CA GLN A 21 11.11 -43.47 -21.02
C GLN A 21 9.68 -43.03 -20.70
N VAL A 22 8.72 -43.91 -21.00
CA VAL A 22 7.30 -43.75 -20.68
C VAL A 22 6.95 -44.74 -19.57
N ILE A 23 6.39 -44.24 -18.46
CA ILE A 23 5.92 -45.07 -17.34
C ILE A 23 4.39 -45.06 -17.32
N VAL A 24 3.79 -46.25 -17.37
CA VAL A 24 2.34 -46.46 -17.28
C VAL A 24 2.03 -47.11 -15.91
N PRO A 25 1.13 -46.55 -15.08
CA PRO A 25 0.73 -47.19 -13.83
C PRO A 25 -0.23 -48.36 -14.08
N ALA A 26 0.01 -49.49 -13.39
CA ALA A 26 -0.86 -50.66 -13.42
C ALA A 26 -2.11 -50.48 -12.53
N LEU A 27 -3.28 -50.83 -13.07
CA LEU A 27 -4.56 -50.92 -12.37
C LEU A 27 -4.72 -52.32 -11.75
N THR A 28 -5.19 -52.40 -10.51
CA THR A 28 -5.65 -53.65 -9.88
C THR A 28 -7.18 -53.65 -9.77
N GLU A 29 -7.81 -54.64 -10.41
CA GLU A 29 -9.21 -55.03 -10.22
C GLU A 29 -9.37 -55.87 -8.93
N ASP A 30 -10.43 -55.62 -8.16
CA ASP A 30 -11.53 -56.59 -7.92
C ASP A 30 -12.30 -56.28 -6.63
N SER A 31 -13.61 -56.00 -6.76
CA SER A 31 -14.72 -56.71 -6.10
C SER A 31 -16.08 -56.02 -6.36
N LYS A 32 -17.00 -56.81 -6.93
CA LYS A 32 -18.46 -56.58 -7.12
C LYS A 32 -19.21 -57.63 -6.26
N PRO A 33 -20.57 -57.67 -6.14
CA PRO A 33 -21.63 -56.68 -6.45
C PRO A 33 -22.73 -56.58 -5.34
N VAL A 34 -23.79 -55.76 -5.54
CA VAL A 34 -25.23 -56.15 -5.68
C VAL A 34 -26.18 -54.93 -5.46
N PRO A 35 -27.28 -54.77 -6.24
CA PRO A 35 -28.14 -53.56 -6.28
C PRO A 35 -29.56 -53.73 -5.68
N LYS A 36 -30.24 -52.59 -5.43
CA LYS A 36 -31.70 -52.27 -5.39
C LYS A 36 -31.88 -51.05 -4.44
N GLU A 37 -32.81 -50.10 -4.54
CA GLU A 37 -34.03 -49.85 -5.32
C GLU A 37 -34.34 -48.34 -5.18
N GLN A 38 -35.11 -47.76 -6.13
CA GLN A 38 -35.63 -46.38 -6.10
C GLN A 38 -36.79 -46.24 -5.10
N GLU A 39 -36.94 -45.08 -4.46
CA GLU A 39 -38.28 -44.56 -4.14
C GLU A 39 -38.32 -43.03 -3.90
N GLN A 40 -39.52 -42.50 -4.09
CA GLN A 40 -39.88 -41.15 -4.54
C GLN A 40 -40.00 -40.09 -3.42
N LEU A 41 -39.97 -38.82 -3.85
CA LEU A 41 -40.46 -37.63 -3.14
C LEU A 41 -41.92 -37.76 -2.68
N PRO A 42 -42.30 -36.98 -1.65
CA PRO A 42 -43.43 -36.07 -1.85
C PRO A 42 -43.29 -34.69 -1.18
N THR A 43 -43.94 -33.69 -1.80
CA THR A 43 -44.53 -32.48 -1.17
C THR A 43 -45.97 -32.83 -0.76
N PRO A 44 -46.66 -32.19 0.25
CA PRO A 44 -47.28 -30.87 0.03
C PRO A 44 -47.58 -29.98 1.29
N GLU A 45 -48.20 -28.83 0.95
CA GLU A 45 -48.72 -27.61 1.59
C GLU A 45 -49.55 -27.58 2.91
N ALA A 46 -49.58 -26.35 3.48
CA ALA A 46 -50.71 -25.53 3.99
C ALA A 46 -51.23 -25.54 5.45
N ARG A 47 -51.10 -24.33 6.06
CA ARG A 47 -52.00 -23.55 6.96
C ARG A 47 -52.40 -24.08 8.35
N THR A 48 -52.16 -23.27 9.39
CA THR A 48 -53.23 -22.54 10.12
C THR A 48 -52.69 -21.50 11.12
N SER A 49 -53.52 -20.47 11.31
CA SER A 49 -53.36 -19.25 12.12
C SER A 49 -53.66 -19.51 13.60
N THR A 50 -53.02 -18.76 14.51
CA THR A 50 -53.69 -18.17 15.69
C THR A 50 -52.76 -17.18 16.42
N GLU A 51 -53.19 -15.93 16.51
CA GLU A 51 -52.84 -14.96 17.57
C GLU A 51 -54.11 -14.80 18.43
N PRO A 52 -54.06 -14.49 19.76
CA PRO A 52 -53.80 -13.10 20.20
C PRO A 52 -53.13 -12.87 21.59
N GLN A 53 -52.32 -11.80 21.69
CA GLN A 53 -52.18 -10.73 22.74
C GLN A 53 -52.06 -11.02 24.27
N PRO A 54 -51.70 -10.03 25.15
CA PRO A 54 -50.68 -8.97 25.08
C PRO A 54 -49.83 -8.83 26.38
N LEU A 55 -48.89 -7.87 26.34
CA LEU A 55 -47.94 -7.43 27.38
C LEU A 55 -48.53 -7.00 28.74
N THR A 56 -47.75 -7.22 29.79
CA THR A 56 -47.62 -6.28 30.93
C THR A 56 -46.18 -5.81 31.06
N GLN A 57 -46.01 -4.48 31.15
CA GLN A 57 -44.76 -3.75 31.32
C GLN A 57 -44.32 -3.76 32.79
N HIS A 58 -43.00 -3.73 33.03
CA HIS A 58 -42.36 -2.74 33.92
C HIS A 58 -40.84 -2.70 33.69
N SER A 59 -40.38 -1.53 33.19
CA SER A 59 -39.16 -0.74 33.54
C SER A 59 -37.95 -1.46 34.17
N SER A 60 -36.67 -1.19 33.83
CA SER A 60 -36.05 0.01 33.25
C SER A 60 -34.55 -0.27 33.00
N GLY A 61 -34.03 0.10 31.83
CA GLY A 61 -32.60 0.11 31.48
C GLY A 61 -32.39 1.05 30.28
N PRO A 62 -31.26 1.78 30.19
CA PRO A 62 -31.15 2.92 29.28
C PRO A 62 -31.22 2.48 27.81
N GLN A 63 -32.05 3.17 27.05
CA GLN A 63 -32.21 3.01 25.61
C GLN A 63 -30.86 3.26 24.91
N LEU A 64 -30.28 2.21 24.33
CA LEU A 64 -29.31 2.30 23.25
C LEU A 64 -30.01 2.89 22.03
N THR A 65 -29.86 4.19 21.83
CA THR A 65 -30.16 4.81 20.54
C THR A 65 -29.15 4.25 19.54
N ILE A 66 -29.58 3.36 18.66
CA ILE A 66 -28.83 3.01 17.46
C ILE A 66 -28.78 4.28 16.62
N GLN A 67 -27.72 5.07 16.77
CA GLN A 67 -27.40 6.13 15.83
C GLN A 67 -27.09 5.46 14.49
N LYS A 68 -27.98 5.65 13.52
CA LYS A 68 -27.66 5.56 12.10
C LYS A 68 -26.39 6.40 11.84
N PRO A 69 -25.52 6.00 10.89
CA PRO A 69 -24.35 6.79 10.54
C PRO A 69 -24.81 8.21 10.21
N ILE A 70 -24.31 9.18 10.96
CA ILE A 70 -24.57 10.59 10.71
C ILE A 70 -24.02 10.89 9.32
N SER A 71 -24.93 11.23 8.43
CA SER A 71 -24.67 11.81 7.13
C SER A 71 -23.74 13.02 7.26
N LYS A 72 -22.80 13.12 6.32
CA LYS A 72 -21.97 14.29 5.98
C LYS A 72 -22.47 15.62 6.58
N LEU A 73 -21.66 16.23 7.44
CA LEU A 73 -21.63 17.66 7.77
C LEU A 73 -20.17 17.93 8.19
N SER A 74 -19.33 18.45 7.31
CA SER A 74 -19.21 19.85 6.85
C SER A 74 -18.05 20.53 7.60
N ASN A 75 -16.87 20.39 7.01
CA ASN A 75 -15.73 21.32 7.10
C ASN A 75 -14.65 20.95 6.07
N SER A 76 -14.62 19.71 5.52
CA SER A 76 -13.86 19.41 4.29
C SER A 76 -14.55 19.98 3.05
N ASP A 77 -15.88 19.97 3.02
CA ASP A 77 -16.68 20.53 1.92
C ASP A 77 -16.35 22.00 1.66
N ASN A 78 -15.87 22.80 2.62
CA ASN A 78 -15.54 24.21 2.36
C ASN A 78 -14.21 24.41 1.65
N LEU A 79 -13.18 23.62 1.97
CA LEU A 79 -11.90 23.67 1.25
C LEU A 79 -12.04 22.99 -0.11
N GLU A 80 -12.77 21.88 -0.15
CA GLU A 80 -13.08 21.14 -1.38
C GLU A 80 -13.98 21.97 -2.30
N ASN A 81 -15.02 22.66 -1.80
CA ASN A 81 -15.83 23.58 -2.60
C ASN A 81 -15.09 24.87 -2.98
N GLN A 82 -14.15 25.37 -2.17
CA GLN A 82 -13.30 26.51 -2.56
C GLN A 82 -12.33 26.12 -3.68
N LEU A 83 -11.69 24.96 -3.58
CA LEU A 83 -10.83 24.41 -4.63
C LEU A 83 -11.64 24.08 -5.89
N LEU A 84 -12.85 23.51 -5.75
CA LEU A 84 -13.79 23.26 -6.85
C LEU A 84 -14.25 24.56 -7.52
N ALA A 85 -14.51 25.63 -6.75
CA ALA A 85 -14.89 26.93 -7.28
C ALA A 85 -13.75 27.63 -8.04
N GLU A 86 -12.51 27.49 -7.56
CA GLU A 86 -11.32 27.99 -8.27
C GLU A 86 -11.07 27.22 -9.58
N MET A 87 -11.37 25.91 -9.61
CA MET A 87 -11.21 25.05 -10.79
C MET A 87 -12.34 25.19 -11.83
N GLN A 88 -13.52 25.67 -11.42
CA GLN A 88 -14.70 25.83 -12.29
C GLN A 88 -14.91 27.27 -12.79
N GLY A 89 -14.09 28.22 -12.37
CA GLY A 89 -14.24 29.63 -12.72
C GLY A 89 -13.85 29.97 -14.16
N ASP A 90 -14.83 30.04 -15.06
CA ASP A 90 -14.72 30.84 -16.28
C ASP A 90 -15.10 32.32 -15.97
N ALA A 91 -14.21 33.23 -16.38
CA ALA A 91 -14.31 34.71 -16.44
C ALA A 91 -13.96 35.54 -15.18
N PRO A 92 -13.05 36.54 -15.32
CA PRO A 92 -12.68 37.47 -14.25
C PRO A 92 -13.69 38.63 -14.13
N GLN A 93 -14.11 38.96 -12.90
CA GLN A 93 -14.59 40.31 -12.62
C GLN A 93 -13.39 41.22 -12.45
N ALA A 94 -13.26 42.16 -13.39
CA ALA A 94 -12.22 43.16 -13.43
C ALA A 94 -12.36 44.14 -12.26
N GLU A 95 -11.40 44.12 -11.33
CA GLU A 95 -10.97 45.34 -10.65
C GLU A 95 -9.58 45.70 -11.16
N SER A 96 -9.53 46.85 -11.82
CA SER A 96 -8.34 47.41 -12.46
C SER A 96 -7.32 47.80 -11.39
N GLN A 97 -6.31 46.95 -11.19
CA GLN A 97 -5.03 47.37 -10.64
C GLN A 97 -3.99 47.28 -11.75
N VAL A 98 -3.40 48.44 -12.06
CA VAL A 98 -2.33 48.62 -13.03
C VAL A 98 -1.13 47.76 -12.59
N LEU A 99 -1.03 46.57 -13.17
CA LEU A 99 0.15 45.71 -13.09
C LEU A 99 1.13 46.15 -14.19
N THR A 100 2.25 46.71 -13.78
CA THR A 100 3.45 46.88 -14.62
C THR A 100 3.78 45.54 -15.28
N GLU A 101 3.68 45.50 -16.61
CA GLU A 101 4.14 44.39 -17.44
C GLU A 101 5.63 44.15 -17.20
N VAL A 102 5.96 43.15 -16.38
CA VAL A 102 7.26 42.49 -16.48
C VAL A 102 7.15 41.60 -17.70
N GLN A 103 7.70 42.06 -18.83
CA GLN A 103 7.94 41.22 -20.00
C GLN A 103 8.89 40.09 -19.60
N HIS A 104 8.34 38.95 -19.19
CA HIS A 104 9.10 37.70 -19.20
C HIS A 104 9.33 37.35 -20.67
N SER A 105 10.58 37.44 -21.12
CA SER A 105 10.99 36.91 -22.41
C SER A 105 10.56 35.44 -22.48
N VAL A 106 9.62 35.13 -23.37
CA VAL A 106 9.16 33.76 -23.60
C VAL A 106 10.36 32.96 -24.08
N GLU A 107 10.75 31.96 -23.30
CA GLU A 107 11.89 31.12 -23.61
C GLU A 107 11.66 30.39 -24.95
N PRO A 108 12.66 30.31 -25.85
CA PRO A 108 12.47 29.66 -27.16
C PRO A 108 12.03 28.20 -27.02
N LYS A 109 11.07 27.77 -27.86
CA LYS A 109 10.45 26.43 -27.82
C LYS A 109 11.49 25.32 -27.90
N GLU A 110 12.52 25.51 -28.71
CA GLU A 110 13.63 24.58 -28.91
C GLU A 110 14.47 24.39 -27.64
N THR A 111 14.60 25.44 -26.83
CA THR A 111 15.32 25.39 -25.55
C THR A 111 14.57 24.51 -24.55
N VAL A 112 13.26 24.74 -24.41
CA VAL A 112 12.39 23.94 -23.53
C VAL A 112 12.32 22.49 -24.01
N LEU A 113 12.20 22.25 -25.33
CA LEU A 113 12.22 20.90 -25.91
C LEU A 113 13.54 20.17 -25.60
N SER A 114 14.68 20.87 -25.72
CA SER A 114 15.98 20.31 -25.36
C SER A 114 16.06 19.94 -23.88
N ARG A 115 15.52 20.79 -22.98
CA ARG A 115 15.41 20.46 -21.55
C ARG A 115 14.51 19.26 -21.30
N LEU A 116 13.37 19.17 -21.99
CA LEU A 116 12.45 18.04 -21.89
C LEU A 116 13.15 16.74 -22.30
N GLN A 117 13.85 16.72 -23.43
CA GLN A 117 14.62 15.56 -23.88
C GLN A 117 15.71 15.16 -22.88
N LEU A 118 16.43 16.14 -22.31
CA LEU A 118 17.44 15.89 -21.28
C LEU A 118 16.82 15.31 -19.99
N SER A 119 15.63 15.77 -19.60
CA SER A 119 14.92 15.31 -18.40
C SER A 119 14.52 13.83 -18.44
N LEU A 120 14.49 13.22 -19.63
CA LEU A 120 14.15 11.80 -19.81
C LEU A 120 15.35 10.86 -19.68
N LYS A 121 16.57 11.39 -19.54
CA LYS A 121 17.81 10.61 -19.43
C LYS A 121 18.06 10.14 -17.99
N ASN A 122 18.59 8.93 -17.85
CA ASN A 122 19.03 8.32 -16.59
C ASN A 122 17.96 8.19 -15.49
N ILE A 123 16.69 8.35 -15.82
CA ILE A 123 15.56 8.22 -14.87
C ILE A 123 14.94 6.82 -14.83
N TYR A 124 15.26 5.98 -15.82
CA TYR A 124 14.77 4.61 -15.90
C TYR A 124 15.80 3.70 -16.56
N ASN A 125 15.96 2.49 -15.99
CA ASN A 125 16.80 1.43 -16.57
C ASN A 125 15.91 0.32 -17.15
N MET A 126 16.11 0.01 -18.43
CA MET A 126 15.34 -1.04 -19.09
C MET A 126 15.67 -2.43 -18.52
N PRO A 127 14.67 -3.20 -18.07
CA PRO A 127 14.84 -4.61 -17.69
C PRO A 127 15.44 -5.46 -18.82
N SER A 128 16.26 -6.45 -18.49
CA SER A 128 16.89 -7.35 -19.49
C SER A 128 15.88 -8.15 -20.30
N GLU A 129 14.75 -8.52 -19.70
CA GLU A 129 13.62 -9.17 -20.37
C GLU A 129 13.06 -8.31 -21.51
N TYR A 130 13.01 -6.99 -21.33
CA TYR A 130 12.55 -6.06 -22.36
C TYR A 130 13.60 -5.89 -23.46
N GLN A 131 14.89 -5.92 -23.14
CA GLN A 131 15.93 -5.93 -24.18
C GLN A 131 15.78 -7.15 -25.10
N ALA A 132 15.53 -8.34 -24.54
CA ALA A 132 15.32 -9.55 -25.34
C ALA A 132 14.07 -9.46 -26.23
N ILE A 133 12.96 -8.90 -25.71
CA ILE A 133 11.75 -8.66 -26.50
C ILE A 133 12.05 -7.67 -27.64
N ALA A 134 12.76 -6.58 -27.38
CA ALA A 134 13.11 -5.59 -28.40
C ALA A 134 13.91 -6.19 -29.56
N ASP A 135 14.88 -7.07 -29.25
CA ASP A 135 15.71 -7.74 -30.26
C ASP A 135 14.90 -8.73 -31.12
N GLN A 136 13.86 -9.36 -30.55
CA GLN A 136 12.92 -10.19 -31.31
C GLN A 136 11.97 -9.36 -32.15
N TYR A 137 11.49 -8.24 -31.60
CA TYR A 137 10.53 -7.34 -32.25
C TYR A 137 11.06 -6.81 -33.59
N ILE A 138 12.36 -6.50 -33.66
CA ILE A 138 13.05 -6.06 -34.90
C ILE A 138 12.97 -7.11 -36.01
N LYS A 139 12.89 -8.40 -35.67
CA LYS A 139 12.88 -9.50 -36.65
C LYS A 139 11.48 -9.81 -37.16
N ASN A 140 10.46 -9.71 -36.30
CA ASN A 140 9.08 -10.06 -36.65
C ASN A 140 8.06 -9.27 -35.80
N MET A 141 7.80 -8.02 -36.19
CA MET A 141 7.00 -7.06 -35.40
C MET A 141 5.58 -7.55 -35.08
N ASP A 142 4.82 -7.97 -36.09
CA ASP A 142 3.42 -8.37 -35.91
C ASP A 142 3.31 -9.64 -35.05
N GLN A 143 4.17 -10.64 -35.30
CA GLN A 143 4.14 -11.88 -34.51
C GLN A 143 4.48 -11.62 -33.05
N VAL A 144 5.55 -10.86 -32.76
CA VAL A 144 5.92 -10.55 -31.37
C VAL A 144 4.84 -9.70 -30.69
N TYR A 145 4.18 -8.80 -31.42
CA TYR A 145 3.01 -8.08 -30.91
C TYR A 145 1.91 -9.03 -30.45
N GLN A 146 1.51 -9.97 -31.32
CA GLN A 146 0.46 -10.93 -31.00
C GLN A 146 0.86 -11.87 -29.85
N ASP A 147 2.10 -12.36 -29.83
CA ASP A 147 2.52 -13.34 -28.82
C ASP A 147 2.71 -12.72 -27.43
N THR A 148 3.12 -11.45 -27.38
CA THR A 148 3.57 -10.83 -26.12
C THR A 148 2.57 -9.82 -25.58
N PHE A 149 1.91 -9.06 -26.45
CA PHE A 149 1.20 -7.83 -26.13
C PHE A 149 -0.31 -7.91 -26.33
N THR A 150 -0.85 -9.06 -26.70
CA THR A 150 -2.29 -9.30 -26.66
C THR A 150 -2.67 -10.28 -25.54
N LEU A 151 -3.89 -10.14 -25.04
CA LEU A 151 -4.52 -11.00 -24.06
C LEU A 151 -5.96 -11.19 -24.55
N GLU A 152 -6.40 -12.43 -24.76
CA GLU A 152 -7.79 -12.73 -25.18
C GLU A 152 -8.29 -11.82 -26.34
N ASP A 153 -7.48 -11.71 -27.39
CA ASP A 153 -7.73 -10.89 -28.60
C ASP A 153 -7.87 -9.38 -28.36
N HIS A 154 -7.34 -8.86 -27.25
CA HIS A 154 -7.27 -7.42 -27.00
C HIS A 154 -5.88 -6.97 -26.51
N PRO A 155 -5.53 -5.67 -26.57
CA PRO A 155 -4.22 -5.19 -26.18
C PRO A 155 -4.01 -5.37 -24.68
N ASN A 156 -2.86 -5.91 -24.29
CA ASN A 156 -2.41 -5.97 -22.91
C ASN A 156 -1.70 -4.65 -22.56
N MET A 157 -2.48 -3.67 -22.10
CA MET A 157 -1.98 -2.32 -21.89
C MET A 157 -0.91 -2.20 -20.82
N ASP A 158 -0.92 -3.07 -19.80
CA ASP A 158 0.16 -3.12 -18.80
C ASP A 158 1.50 -3.41 -19.48
N LYS A 159 1.57 -4.51 -20.26
CA LYS A 159 2.78 -4.89 -20.98
C LYS A 159 3.17 -3.86 -22.03
N ILE A 160 2.21 -3.38 -22.83
CA ILE A 160 2.49 -2.44 -23.92
C ILE A 160 3.07 -1.14 -23.36
N THR A 161 2.41 -0.53 -22.38
CA THR A 161 2.83 0.77 -21.85
C THR A 161 4.13 0.65 -21.05
N SER A 162 4.32 -0.41 -20.25
CA SER A 162 5.58 -0.65 -19.53
C SER A 162 6.76 -0.82 -20.48
N PHE A 163 6.58 -1.63 -21.53
CA PHE A 163 7.61 -1.88 -22.52
C PHE A 163 7.92 -0.63 -23.36
N GLY A 164 6.89 0.08 -23.83
CA GLY A 164 7.05 1.30 -24.61
C GLY A 164 7.73 2.42 -23.84
N ILE A 165 7.36 2.64 -22.57
CA ILE A 165 8.03 3.61 -21.68
C ILE A 165 9.51 3.22 -21.49
N ALA A 166 9.80 1.94 -21.27
CA ALA A 166 11.17 1.46 -21.11
C ALA A 166 12.03 1.71 -22.36
N LEU A 167 11.49 1.42 -23.56
CA LEU A 167 12.15 1.69 -24.83
C LEU A 167 12.44 3.18 -25.05
N LEU A 168 11.48 4.05 -24.70
CA LEU A 168 11.64 5.50 -24.84
C LEU A 168 12.70 6.06 -23.89
N HIS A 169 12.76 5.58 -22.65
CA HIS A 169 13.85 5.95 -21.74
C HIS A 169 15.20 5.43 -22.23
N GLN A 170 15.25 4.19 -22.73
CA GLN A 170 16.49 3.64 -23.27
C GLN A 170 16.96 4.45 -24.49
N TYR A 171 16.06 4.82 -25.40
CA TYR A 171 16.35 5.73 -26.51
C TYR A 171 16.87 7.09 -26.02
N ALA A 172 16.28 7.68 -24.97
CA ALA A 172 16.79 8.92 -24.40
C ALA A 172 18.24 8.79 -23.88
N ASN A 173 18.61 7.61 -23.37
CA ASN A 173 19.94 7.32 -22.85
C ASN A 173 20.99 7.10 -23.95
N ASP A 174 20.70 6.26 -24.94
CA ASP A 174 21.70 5.78 -25.92
C ASP A 174 21.44 6.20 -27.38
N SER A 175 20.28 6.81 -27.66
CA SER A 175 19.86 7.25 -29.00
C SER A 175 19.82 6.14 -30.07
N LYS A 176 19.68 4.87 -29.66
CA LYS A 176 19.61 3.73 -30.59
C LYS A 176 18.29 3.77 -31.37
N GLN A 177 18.40 4.09 -32.65
CA GLN A 177 17.25 4.35 -33.55
C GLN A 177 16.29 3.17 -33.71
N THR A 178 16.68 1.94 -33.37
CA THR A 178 15.81 0.75 -33.45
C THR A 178 14.64 0.79 -32.49
N TYR A 179 14.69 1.59 -31.42
CA TYR A 179 13.65 1.61 -30.40
C TYR A 179 12.39 2.39 -30.82
N LEU A 180 12.55 3.52 -31.51
CA LEU A 180 11.40 4.36 -31.91
C LEU A 180 10.40 3.62 -32.85
N PRO A 181 10.83 2.89 -33.91
CA PRO A 181 9.91 2.16 -34.78
C PRO A 181 9.06 1.10 -34.05
N ILE A 182 9.61 0.47 -33.01
CA ILE A 182 8.87 -0.47 -32.18
C ILE A 182 7.73 0.27 -31.46
N VAL A 183 8.04 1.41 -30.84
CA VAL A 183 7.05 2.22 -30.11
C VAL A 183 6.00 2.81 -31.07
N GLU A 184 6.38 3.23 -32.28
CA GLU A 184 5.46 3.68 -33.33
C GLU A 184 4.42 2.60 -33.68
N HIS A 185 4.88 1.36 -33.79
CA HIS A 185 3.99 0.23 -34.07
C HIS A 185 3.05 -0.07 -32.91
N LEU A 186 3.55 -0.06 -31.67
CA LEU A 186 2.71 -0.20 -30.48
C LEU A 186 1.62 0.88 -30.42
N ILE A 187 1.98 2.14 -30.66
CA ILE A 187 1.03 3.27 -30.69
C ILE A 187 0.00 3.09 -31.79
N SER A 188 0.42 2.66 -32.98
CA SER A 188 -0.48 2.43 -34.12
C SER A 188 -1.50 1.32 -33.81
N LYS A 189 -1.05 0.18 -33.27
CA LYS A 189 -1.94 -0.93 -32.88
C LYS A 189 -2.91 -0.54 -31.75
N ILE A 190 -2.46 0.26 -30.78
CA ILE A 190 -3.35 0.83 -29.75
C ILE A 190 -4.40 1.73 -30.41
N ASN A 191 -3.97 2.65 -31.29
CA ASN A 191 -4.85 3.60 -31.92
C ASN A 191 -5.93 2.94 -32.80
N GLU A 192 -5.58 1.86 -33.50
CA GLU A 192 -6.50 1.04 -34.30
C GLU A 192 -7.60 0.38 -33.45
N GLN A 193 -7.32 0.08 -32.18
CA GLN A 193 -8.22 -0.65 -31.29
C GLN A 193 -8.94 0.23 -30.26
N LEU A 194 -8.48 1.47 -30.05
CA LEU A 194 -9.13 2.43 -29.16
C LEU A 194 -10.41 2.98 -29.80
N PRO A 195 -11.56 2.97 -29.06
CA PRO A 195 -12.78 3.62 -29.52
C PRO A 195 -12.57 5.10 -29.89
N GLN A 196 -13.46 5.62 -30.73
CA GLN A 196 -13.42 7.01 -31.19
C GLN A 196 -14.55 7.82 -30.56
N GLY A 197 -14.35 9.13 -30.43
CA GLY A 197 -15.39 10.05 -29.94
C GLY A 197 -15.89 9.70 -28.53
N ASN A 198 -17.21 9.77 -28.34
CA ASN A 198 -17.85 9.62 -27.02
C ASN A 198 -17.73 8.19 -26.45
N GLU A 199 -17.48 7.18 -27.28
CA GLU A 199 -17.32 5.79 -26.83
C GLU A 199 -16.01 5.58 -26.05
N LEU A 200 -15.00 6.44 -26.24
CA LEU A 200 -13.73 6.35 -25.54
C LEU A 200 -13.89 6.56 -24.03
N VAL A 201 -14.90 7.34 -23.60
CA VAL A 201 -15.17 7.63 -22.18
C VAL A 201 -15.46 6.35 -21.41
N HIS A 202 -16.07 5.35 -22.05
CA HIS A 202 -16.41 4.06 -21.46
C HIS A 202 -15.63 2.92 -22.11
N LEU A 203 -14.37 2.79 -21.72
CA LEU A 203 -13.52 1.71 -22.21
C LEU A 203 -14.16 0.32 -21.97
N PRO A 204 -13.93 -0.68 -22.84
CA PRO A 204 -14.50 -2.02 -22.69
C PRO A 204 -14.25 -2.66 -21.32
N THR A 205 -15.21 -3.41 -20.78
CA THR A 205 -15.10 -4.08 -19.47
C THR A 205 -14.00 -5.14 -19.40
N LYS A 206 -13.61 -5.71 -20.55
CA LYS A 206 -12.48 -6.65 -20.67
C LYS A 206 -11.12 -6.01 -20.36
N TRP A 207 -11.04 -4.67 -20.37
CA TRP A 207 -9.83 -3.95 -19.99
C TRP A 207 -9.86 -3.63 -18.50
N ASN A 208 -8.95 -4.24 -17.75
CA ASN A 208 -8.81 -4.03 -16.31
C ASN A 208 -7.96 -2.79 -15.99
N GLN A 209 -8.16 -2.22 -14.79
CA GLN A 209 -7.42 -1.06 -14.26
C GLN A 209 -7.35 0.09 -15.27
N LYS A 210 -8.52 0.49 -15.77
CA LYS A 210 -8.66 1.41 -16.89
C LYS A 210 -8.03 2.76 -16.59
N TYR A 211 -8.24 3.27 -15.38
CA TYR A 211 -7.62 4.50 -14.93
C TYR A 211 -6.09 4.44 -15.05
N TYR A 212 -5.48 3.40 -14.46
CA TYR A 212 -4.03 3.34 -14.35
C TYR A 212 -3.35 3.14 -15.72
N PHE A 213 -3.80 2.18 -16.52
CA PHE A 213 -3.11 1.88 -17.78
C PHE A 213 -3.39 2.88 -18.90
N PHE A 214 -4.58 3.49 -18.94
CA PHE A 214 -4.93 4.44 -20.00
C PHE A 214 -4.69 5.89 -19.59
N CYS A 215 -5.19 6.32 -18.43
CA CYS A 215 -5.07 7.72 -18.01
C CYS A 215 -3.65 8.07 -17.56
N VAL A 216 -2.92 7.13 -16.95
CA VAL A 216 -1.59 7.37 -16.38
C VAL A 216 -0.47 6.88 -17.29
N ARG A 217 -0.40 5.57 -17.57
CA ARG A 217 0.76 5.01 -18.29
C ARG A 217 0.74 5.28 -19.79
N LEU A 218 -0.39 5.12 -20.46
CA LEU A 218 -0.49 5.39 -21.90
C LEU A 218 -0.21 6.86 -22.22
N THR A 219 -0.85 7.81 -21.54
CA THR A 219 -0.62 9.25 -21.76
C THR A 219 0.84 9.64 -21.51
N ARG A 220 1.49 9.09 -20.47
CA ARG A 220 2.94 9.23 -20.25
C ARG A 220 3.75 8.73 -21.44
N MET A 221 3.48 7.52 -21.93
CA MET A 221 4.19 6.94 -23.08
C MET A 221 4.04 7.83 -24.33
N LEU A 222 2.83 8.29 -24.62
CA LEU A 222 2.53 9.16 -25.77
C LEU A 222 3.27 10.50 -25.66
N ALA A 223 3.24 11.14 -24.49
CA ALA A 223 3.93 12.41 -24.26
C ALA A 223 5.46 12.27 -24.39
N MET A 224 6.03 11.17 -23.88
CA MET A 224 7.45 10.85 -24.05
C MET A 224 7.80 10.66 -25.54
N PHE A 225 6.94 9.98 -26.31
CA PHE A 225 7.13 9.83 -27.74
C PHE A 225 7.13 11.18 -28.47
N GLU A 226 6.22 12.10 -28.11
CA GLU A 226 6.18 13.45 -28.70
C GLU A 226 7.44 14.27 -28.43
N ILE A 227 8.05 14.10 -27.25
CA ILE A 227 9.32 14.76 -26.88
C ILE A 227 10.49 14.22 -27.72
N LEU A 228 10.55 12.91 -27.95
CA LEU A 228 11.74 12.22 -28.46
C LEU A 228 11.74 12.01 -29.98
N SER A 229 10.56 11.90 -30.60
CA SER A 229 10.42 11.54 -32.01
C SER A 229 10.32 12.73 -32.95
N THR A 230 10.76 12.52 -34.19
CA THR A 230 10.56 13.42 -35.34
C THR A 230 9.41 12.97 -36.26
N ASN A 231 8.75 11.84 -35.96
CA ASN A 231 7.67 11.31 -36.79
C ASN A 231 6.34 12.05 -36.53
N GLU A 232 6.05 13.05 -37.36
CA GLU A 232 4.90 13.94 -37.16
C GLU A 232 3.52 13.27 -37.30
N SER A 233 3.39 12.19 -38.08
CA SER A 233 2.11 11.48 -38.21
C SER A 233 1.75 10.76 -36.90
N ILE A 234 2.69 10.03 -36.32
CA ILE A 234 2.48 9.34 -35.03
C ILE A 234 2.36 10.34 -33.89
N LYS A 235 3.11 11.46 -33.90
CA LYS A 235 2.93 12.53 -32.91
C LYS A 235 1.53 13.14 -32.95
N THR A 236 0.96 13.29 -34.14
CA THR A 236 -0.44 13.76 -34.28
C THR A 236 -1.42 12.79 -33.63
N ILE A 237 -1.21 11.47 -33.79
CA ILE A 237 -2.00 10.45 -33.07
C ILE A 237 -1.83 10.59 -31.55
N CYS A 238 -0.58 10.75 -31.08
CA CYS A 238 -0.28 10.93 -29.65
C CYS A 238 -1.03 12.12 -29.07
N HIS A 239 -0.91 13.29 -29.70
CA HIS A 239 -1.60 14.52 -29.30
C HIS A 239 -3.12 14.32 -29.22
N GLN A 240 -3.73 13.80 -30.29
CA GLN A 240 -5.17 13.56 -30.34
C GLN A 240 -5.63 12.63 -29.21
N ARG A 241 -4.90 11.53 -28.97
CA ARG A 241 -5.25 10.57 -27.92
C ARG A 241 -5.05 11.11 -26.52
N ILE A 242 -3.99 11.87 -26.25
CA ILE A 242 -3.82 12.55 -24.95
C ILE A 242 -4.99 13.51 -24.71
N TYR A 243 -5.39 14.30 -25.71
CA TYR A 243 -6.50 15.25 -25.55
C TYR A 243 -7.85 14.56 -25.33
N GLN A 244 -8.11 13.45 -26.05
CA GLN A 244 -9.34 12.68 -25.87
C GLN A 244 -9.38 11.96 -24.52
N ILE A 245 -8.24 11.41 -24.06
CA ILE A 245 -8.14 10.72 -22.77
C ILE A 245 -8.19 11.71 -21.62
N THR A 246 -7.46 12.82 -21.70
CA THR A 246 -7.33 13.85 -20.66
C THR A 246 -7.76 15.22 -21.22
N PRO A 247 -9.08 15.49 -21.30
CA PRO A 247 -9.59 16.72 -21.91
C PRO A 247 -9.36 17.99 -21.08
N PHE A 248 -9.09 17.86 -19.77
CA PHE A 248 -8.76 18.96 -18.86
C PHE A 248 -7.68 18.53 -17.87
N LEU A 249 -7.00 19.46 -17.21
CA LEU A 249 -5.95 19.13 -16.23
C LEU A 249 -6.44 18.28 -15.05
N TRP A 250 -7.74 18.32 -14.74
CA TRP A 250 -8.35 17.60 -13.60
C TRP A 250 -9.27 16.45 -14.00
N LYS A 251 -9.37 16.15 -15.31
CA LYS A 251 -10.32 15.15 -15.82
C LYS A 251 -9.65 14.22 -16.82
N SER A 252 -9.88 12.92 -16.65
CA SER A 252 -9.44 11.91 -17.60
C SER A 252 -10.52 10.84 -17.76
N LEU A 253 -10.97 10.60 -19.00
CA LEU A 253 -12.09 9.70 -19.33
C LEU A 253 -13.31 9.97 -18.43
N GLU A 254 -13.84 8.96 -17.76
CA GLU A 254 -14.97 9.07 -16.82
C GLU A 254 -14.58 9.56 -15.42
N TRP A 255 -13.28 9.70 -15.14
CA TRP A 255 -12.77 10.22 -13.86
C TRP A 255 -12.67 11.74 -13.90
N ASP A 256 -13.49 12.40 -13.09
CA ASP A 256 -13.52 13.86 -12.94
C ASP A 256 -12.93 14.28 -11.60
N HIS A 257 -12.48 15.54 -11.51
CA HIS A 257 -11.93 16.16 -10.30
C HIS A 257 -10.84 15.32 -9.61
N LEU A 258 -9.91 14.77 -10.38
CA LEU A 258 -8.77 14.01 -9.84
C LEU A 258 -7.86 14.94 -9.01
N MET A 259 -7.46 14.46 -7.82
CA MET A 259 -6.70 15.24 -6.82
C MET A 259 -5.37 14.58 -6.47
N GLY A 260 -4.49 15.31 -5.79
CA GLY A 260 -3.20 14.79 -5.34
C GLY A 260 -2.33 14.29 -6.50
N ILE A 261 -1.54 13.25 -6.26
CA ILE A 261 -0.61 12.70 -7.26
C ILE A 261 -1.31 12.18 -8.53
N GLN A 262 -2.57 11.74 -8.42
CA GLN A 262 -3.40 11.33 -9.56
C GLN A 262 -3.62 12.47 -10.55
N ASN A 263 -3.76 13.71 -10.06
CA ASN A 263 -3.86 14.90 -10.90
C ASN A 263 -2.54 15.10 -11.68
N ALA A 264 -1.40 15.04 -10.99
CA ALA A 264 -0.09 15.20 -11.63
C ALA A 264 0.15 14.17 -12.74
N TRP A 265 -0.28 12.93 -12.53
CA TRP A 265 -0.15 11.86 -13.52
C TRP A 265 -0.84 12.13 -14.84
N ILE A 266 -2.01 12.78 -14.81
CA ILE A 266 -2.79 13.08 -16.03
C ILE A 266 -2.46 14.47 -16.58
N ALA A 267 -2.24 15.46 -15.71
CA ALA A 267 -2.06 16.85 -16.09
C ALA A 267 -0.71 17.09 -16.76
N ILE A 268 0.36 16.44 -16.30
CA ILE A 268 1.71 16.67 -16.85
C ILE A 268 1.81 16.18 -18.31
N PRO A 269 1.35 14.97 -18.70
CA PRO A 269 1.25 14.59 -20.11
C PRO A 269 0.45 15.57 -20.97
N ARG A 270 -0.66 16.10 -20.45
CA ARG A 270 -1.47 17.13 -21.14
C ARG A 270 -0.68 18.43 -21.35
N LEU A 271 -0.01 18.92 -20.31
CA LEU A 271 0.81 20.13 -20.42
C LEU A 271 1.93 19.97 -21.44
N ILE A 272 2.58 18.80 -21.50
CA ILE A 272 3.62 18.49 -22.50
C ILE A 272 3.03 18.59 -23.91
N THR A 273 1.93 17.88 -24.21
CA THR A 273 1.38 17.88 -25.57
C THR A 273 0.89 19.28 -25.97
N ASN A 274 0.27 20.02 -25.05
CA ASN A 274 -0.19 21.38 -25.30
C ASN A 274 0.99 22.32 -25.54
N PHE A 275 2.09 22.21 -24.78
CA PHE A 275 3.30 22.97 -25.06
C PHE A 275 3.85 22.70 -26.47
N LEU A 276 3.87 21.43 -26.88
CA LEU A 276 4.43 21.00 -28.16
C LEU A 276 3.53 21.32 -29.37
N LYS A 277 2.20 21.32 -29.22
CA LYS A 277 1.25 21.39 -30.35
C LYS A 277 0.22 22.52 -30.26
N GLU A 278 -0.15 22.98 -29.06
CA GLU A 278 -1.25 23.91 -28.80
C GLU A 278 -0.85 25.01 -27.80
N THR A 279 0.14 25.84 -28.16
CA THR A 279 0.77 26.81 -27.24
C THR A 279 -0.22 27.76 -26.56
N LYS A 280 -1.30 28.19 -27.23
CA LYS A 280 -2.33 29.03 -26.61
C LYS A 280 -3.06 28.33 -25.47
N THR A 281 -3.36 27.04 -25.63
CA THR A 281 -4.01 26.24 -24.58
C THR A 281 -3.04 26.04 -23.42
N TYR A 282 -1.77 25.77 -23.70
CA TYR A 282 -0.72 25.71 -22.68
C TYR A 282 -0.62 27.02 -21.88
N GLU A 283 -0.57 28.17 -22.54
CA GLU A 283 -0.51 29.49 -21.89
C GLU A 283 -1.75 29.78 -21.02
N LYS A 284 -2.95 29.32 -21.43
CA LYS A 284 -4.17 29.43 -20.63
C LYS A 284 -4.10 28.54 -19.39
N GLU A 285 -3.73 27.28 -19.56
CA GLU A 285 -3.70 26.25 -18.51
C GLU A 285 -2.56 26.45 -17.51
N THR A 286 -1.50 27.18 -17.88
CA THR A 286 -0.37 27.50 -17.01
C THR A 286 -0.52 28.83 -16.27
N GLN A 287 -1.64 29.53 -16.45
CA GLN A 287 -1.98 30.69 -15.63
C GLN A 287 -2.06 30.29 -14.14
N PRO A 288 -1.65 31.16 -13.20
CA PRO A 288 -1.56 30.84 -11.78
C PRO A 288 -2.79 30.13 -11.17
N ASN A 289 -3.99 30.57 -11.55
CA ASN A 289 -5.24 30.03 -11.02
C ASN A 289 -5.53 28.58 -11.47
N HIS A 290 -5.05 28.18 -12.65
CA HIS A 290 -5.35 26.85 -13.21
C HIS A 290 -4.30 25.80 -12.83
N ILE A 291 -3.03 26.21 -12.69
CA ILE A 291 -1.92 25.31 -12.38
C ILE A 291 -1.56 25.27 -10.88
N GLY A 292 -2.17 26.14 -10.06
CA GLY A 292 -1.85 26.29 -8.63
C GLY A 292 -1.86 24.96 -7.87
N THR A 293 -2.91 24.17 -8.03
CA THR A 293 -3.06 22.83 -7.42
C THR A 293 -1.91 21.90 -7.82
N LEU A 294 -1.57 21.87 -9.11
CA LEU A 294 -0.48 21.02 -9.60
C LEU A 294 0.87 21.45 -9.03
N LYS A 295 1.14 22.76 -8.92
CA LYS A 295 2.36 23.28 -8.27
C LYS A 295 2.44 22.87 -6.80
N GLN A 296 1.34 22.94 -6.05
CA GLN A 296 1.27 22.50 -4.65
C GLN A 296 1.56 21.00 -4.50
N ILE A 297 1.00 20.17 -5.38
CA ILE A 297 1.25 18.73 -5.41
C ILE A 297 2.74 18.45 -5.65
N MET A 298 3.33 19.08 -6.67
CA MET A 298 4.72 18.82 -7.06
C MET A 298 5.75 19.39 -6.07
N LYS A 299 5.41 20.45 -5.33
CA LYS A 299 6.20 20.96 -4.20
C LYS A 299 5.96 20.23 -2.87
N VAL A 300 4.99 19.33 -2.83
CA VAL A 300 4.57 18.60 -1.63
C VAL A 300 4.20 19.53 -0.48
N GLU A 301 2.99 20.10 -0.56
CA GLU A 301 2.39 20.71 0.61
C GLU A 301 2.02 19.65 1.66
N PHE A 302 2.76 19.62 2.78
CA PHE A 302 2.52 18.66 3.83
C PHE A 302 1.21 18.94 4.58
N LEU A 303 0.43 17.89 4.80
CA LEU A 303 -0.70 17.93 5.72
C LEU A 303 -0.20 18.10 7.15
N LYS A 304 -0.63 19.20 7.77
CA LYS A 304 -0.29 19.60 9.15
C LYS A 304 -1.51 19.72 10.05
N ASN A 305 -2.71 19.76 9.46
CA ASN A 305 -3.92 20.06 10.21
C ASN A 305 -4.36 18.87 11.04
N ILE A 306 -4.35 19.07 12.35
CA ILE A 306 -4.82 18.15 13.38
C ILE A 306 -6.32 17.85 13.25
N ASP A 307 -7.13 18.75 12.70
CA ASP A 307 -8.58 18.57 12.64
C ASP A 307 -9.06 17.89 11.34
N ALA A 308 -8.15 17.65 10.40
CA ALA A 308 -8.49 17.11 9.09
C ALA A 308 -8.49 15.58 9.08
N ILE A 309 -9.69 15.01 8.95
CA ILE A 309 -9.95 13.58 8.97
C ILE A 309 -9.87 13.00 7.55
N ASN A 310 -9.21 11.84 7.40
CA ASN A 310 -9.22 11.02 6.16
C ASN A 310 -8.75 11.77 4.91
N LEU A 311 -7.82 12.70 5.07
CA LEU A 311 -7.20 13.35 3.94
C LEU A 311 -6.10 12.47 3.36
N ASP A 312 -6.27 12.15 2.09
CA ASP A 312 -5.20 11.62 1.26
C ASP A 312 -4.12 12.69 1.07
N GLY A 313 -2.87 12.24 1.02
CA GLY A 313 -1.71 13.10 0.89
C GLY A 313 -0.55 12.70 1.78
N ILE A 314 0.49 13.53 1.74
CA ILE A 314 1.71 13.33 2.52
C ILE A 314 1.63 14.19 3.78
N TRP A 315 1.64 13.54 4.92
CA TRP A 315 1.63 14.18 6.23
C TRP A 315 3.03 14.68 6.59
N ILE A 316 3.09 15.70 7.46
CA ILE A 316 4.35 16.34 7.86
C ILE A 316 5.36 15.35 8.47
N GLU A 317 4.88 14.37 9.25
CA GLU A 317 5.69 13.29 9.84
C GLU A 317 6.13 12.21 8.83
N LYS A 318 5.63 12.34 7.59
CA LYS A 318 5.90 11.54 6.38
C LYS A 318 4.98 10.35 6.10
N SER A 319 3.93 10.11 6.87
CA SER A 319 2.86 9.19 6.46
C SER A 319 2.28 9.57 5.11
N CYS A 320 2.07 8.58 4.24
CA CYS A 320 1.38 8.75 2.96
C CYS A 320 0.05 8.00 2.99
N ILE A 321 -1.05 8.73 2.84
CA ILE A 321 -2.41 8.17 2.76
C ILE A 321 -2.92 8.36 1.34
N PHE A 322 -3.45 7.29 0.75
CA PHE A 322 -3.98 7.29 -0.61
C PHE A 322 -5.21 6.38 -0.67
N ASN A 323 -6.33 6.88 -1.18
CA ASN A 323 -7.63 6.23 -1.16
C ASN A 323 -8.02 5.71 0.25
N GLY A 324 -7.65 6.44 1.31
CA GLY A 324 -7.89 6.03 2.70
C GLY A 324 -7.03 4.86 3.19
N VAL A 325 -5.96 4.50 2.46
CA VAL A 325 -5.01 3.44 2.79
C VAL A 325 -3.64 4.04 3.07
N ALA A 326 -2.93 3.55 4.09
CA ALA A 326 -1.53 3.90 4.30
C ALA A 326 -0.65 3.16 3.28
N THR A 327 -0.17 3.88 2.25
CA THR A 327 0.66 3.31 1.19
C THR A 327 1.54 4.38 0.56
N TYR A 328 2.78 4.00 0.22
CA TYR A 328 3.74 4.83 -0.52
C TYR A 328 3.80 4.46 -2.00
N TRP A 329 2.98 3.50 -2.45
CA TRP A 329 2.95 3.06 -3.85
C TRP A 329 2.87 4.22 -4.85
N PRO A 330 1.97 5.23 -4.70
CA PRO A 330 1.87 6.30 -5.69
C PRO A 330 3.16 7.10 -5.85
N LEU A 331 3.91 7.30 -4.75
CA LEU A 331 5.17 8.05 -4.78
C LEU A 331 6.27 7.25 -5.45
N VAL A 332 6.41 5.98 -5.09
CA VAL A 332 7.47 5.13 -5.66
C VAL A 332 7.19 4.82 -7.12
N GLU A 333 5.93 4.61 -7.50
CA GLU A 333 5.53 4.32 -8.87
C GLU A 333 5.70 5.53 -9.82
N SER A 334 5.51 6.75 -9.31
CA SER A 334 5.74 7.98 -10.07
C SER A 334 7.17 8.10 -10.61
N GLY A 335 8.13 7.54 -9.87
CA GLY A 335 9.55 7.70 -10.17
C GLY A 335 9.97 9.17 -10.22
N THR A 336 11.07 9.46 -10.92
CA THR A 336 11.57 10.83 -11.11
C THR A 336 11.02 11.52 -12.36
N PHE A 337 10.25 10.83 -13.19
CA PHE A 337 9.71 11.34 -14.46
C PHE A 337 8.90 12.63 -14.30
N TYR A 338 7.85 12.59 -13.48
CA TYR A 338 6.90 13.70 -13.36
C TYR A 338 7.58 14.96 -12.80
N ALA A 339 8.43 14.81 -11.79
CA ALA A 339 9.20 15.93 -11.22
C ALA A 339 10.19 16.51 -12.24
N SER A 340 10.94 15.66 -12.95
CA SER A 340 11.96 16.10 -13.91
C SER A 340 11.35 16.83 -15.10
N VAL A 341 10.24 16.33 -15.64
CA VAL A 341 9.54 16.97 -16.77
C VAL A 341 8.85 18.27 -16.34
N PHE A 342 8.24 18.32 -15.15
CA PHE A 342 7.65 19.55 -14.62
C PHE A 342 8.71 20.65 -14.44
N ARG A 343 9.91 20.28 -13.97
CA ARG A 343 11.09 21.16 -13.94
C ARG A 343 11.55 21.61 -15.32
N ALA A 344 11.56 20.72 -16.31
CA ALA A 344 11.93 21.06 -17.68
C ALA A 344 10.97 22.05 -18.36
N LEU A 345 9.67 22.01 -17.99
CA LEU A 345 8.65 22.99 -18.39
C LEU A 345 8.81 24.35 -17.69
N GLY A 346 9.72 24.47 -16.71
CA GLY A 346 10.02 25.73 -16.01
C GLY A 346 9.36 25.87 -14.64
N PHE A 347 8.77 24.82 -14.08
CA PHE A 347 8.13 24.85 -12.77
C PHE A 347 8.98 24.19 -11.67
N GLU A 348 8.83 24.61 -10.43
CA GLU A 348 9.53 23.98 -9.30
C GLU A 348 8.82 22.68 -8.85
N ALA A 349 9.59 21.65 -8.51
CA ALA A 349 9.12 20.37 -7.99
C ALA A 349 10.14 19.78 -7.01
N ASP A 350 9.65 19.32 -5.85
CA ASP A 350 10.45 18.76 -4.75
C ASP A 350 9.98 17.35 -4.34
N ILE A 351 8.97 16.80 -5.02
CA ILE A 351 8.36 15.51 -4.66
C ILE A 351 9.33 14.33 -4.73
N ASP A 352 10.31 14.37 -5.63
CA ASP A 352 11.34 13.36 -5.76
C ASP A 352 12.28 13.34 -4.53
N ASP A 353 12.75 14.52 -4.11
CA ASP A 353 13.55 14.71 -2.91
C ASP A 353 12.80 14.29 -1.63
N VAL A 354 11.50 14.61 -1.54
CA VAL A 354 10.66 14.17 -0.42
C VAL A 354 10.53 12.66 -0.42
N THR A 355 10.28 12.04 -1.57
CA THR A 355 10.13 10.59 -1.67
C THR A 355 11.42 9.87 -1.30
N GLN A 356 12.60 10.37 -1.71
CA GLN A 356 13.89 9.83 -1.28
C GLN A 356 14.04 9.83 0.25
N LYS A 357 13.69 10.95 0.92
CA LYS A 357 13.72 11.04 2.39
C LYS A 357 12.76 10.06 3.08
N ILE A 358 11.60 9.81 2.46
CA ILE A 358 10.64 8.81 2.94
C ILE A 358 11.24 7.41 2.83
N LEU A 359 11.80 7.06 1.66
CA LEU A 359 12.46 5.78 1.43
C LEU A 359 13.60 5.55 2.42
N ASP A 360 14.45 6.56 2.68
CA ASP A 360 15.55 6.44 3.66
C ASP A 360 15.06 6.20 5.10
N LYS A 361 13.88 6.73 5.45
CA LYS A 361 13.25 6.52 6.76
C LYS A 361 12.64 5.13 6.91
N ILE A 362 12.17 4.51 5.81
CA ILE A 362 11.49 3.20 5.82
C ILE A 362 12.44 2.04 5.54
N LEU A 363 13.32 2.20 4.54
CA LEU A 363 14.20 1.13 4.05
C LEU A 363 15.43 0.98 4.92
N HIS A 364 15.88 -0.26 5.06
CA HIS A 364 17.13 -0.59 5.72
C HIS A 364 18.35 -0.16 4.87
N PRO A 365 19.50 0.29 5.42
CA PRO A 365 20.69 0.71 4.66
C PRO A 365 21.24 -0.30 3.65
N SER A 366 21.02 -1.59 3.87
CA SER A 366 21.61 -2.65 3.04
C SER A 366 20.65 -3.76 2.66
N MET A 367 19.34 -3.59 2.85
CA MET A 367 18.35 -4.61 2.44
C MET A 367 17.27 -3.98 1.58
N ASP A 368 16.87 -4.66 0.52
CA ASP A 368 15.80 -4.24 -0.39
C ASP A 368 14.44 -4.83 0.00
N ILE A 369 14.21 -5.01 1.30
CA ILE A 369 12.97 -5.55 1.84
C ILE A 369 12.02 -4.42 2.24
N ILE A 370 10.74 -4.62 1.97
CA ILE A 370 9.63 -3.75 2.34
C ILE A 370 8.54 -4.54 3.08
N PRO A 371 7.80 -3.88 3.98
CA PRO A 371 6.63 -4.50 4.59
C PRO A 371 5.51 -4.68 3.55
N LEU A 372 4.87 -5.84 3.62
CA LEU A 372 3.73 -6.17 2.75
C LEU A 372 2.60 -5.14 2.92
N GLY A 373 2.07 -4.66 1.79
CA GLY A 373 0.94 -3.73 1.76
C GLY A 373 1.26 -2.25 1.87
N LEU A 374 2.51 -1.90 2.18
CA LEU A 374 2.91 -0.49 2.32
C LEU A 374 3.36 0.14 0.99
N PHE A 375 3.67 -0.68 -0.02
CA PHE A 375 4.12 -0.24 -1.35
C PHE A 375 3.27 -0.83 -2.47
N GLY A 376 2.00 -1.11 -2.19
CA GLY A 376 1.03 -1.59 -3.16
C GLY A 376 0.36 -2.89 -2.72
N ARG A 377 -0.54 -3.39 -3.56
CA ARG A 377 -1.36 -4.57 -3.24
C ARG A 377 -0.61 -5.89 -3.36
N GLN A 378 0.46 -5.87 -4.15
CA GLN A 378 1.16 -7.05 -4.61
C GLN A 378 1.81 -7.85 -3.47
N SER A 379 1.95 -9.14 -3.72
CA SER A 379 2.63 -10.11 -2.86
C SER A 379 4.13 -9.89 -2.69
N ASP A 380 4.76 -8.99 -3.46
CA ASP A 380 6.19 -8.77 -3.40
C ASP A 380 6.59 -7.97 -2.16
N ILE A 381 7.59 -8.48 -1.45
CA ILE A 381 8.21 -7.86 -0.28
C ILE A 381 9.60 -7.33 -0.61
N ARG A 382 10.00 -7.35 -1.89
CA ARG A 382 11.25 -6.77 -2.38
C ARG A 382 10.96 -5.51 -3.17
N ILE A 383 11.70 -4.44 -2.90
CA ILE A 383 11.60 -3.18 -3.66
C ILE A 383 12.66 -3.06 -4.76
N THR A 384 13.57 -4.04 -4.90
CA THR A 384 14.70 -3.99 -5.84
C THR A 384 14.29 -3.65 -7.26
N LYS A 385 13.22 -4.29 -7.78
CA LYS A 385 12.74 -4.05 -9.15
C LYS A 385 12.34 -2.59 -9.30
N THR A 386 11.47 -2.10 -8.43
CA THR A 386 10.96 -0.73 -8.45
C THR A 386 12.07 0.31 -8.27
N LEU A 387 13.05 0.06 -7.39
CA LEU A 387 14.20 0.95 -7.22
C LEU A 387 15.05 0.98 -8.49
N LYS A 388 15.37 -0.17 -9.09
CA LYS A 388 16.18 -0.22 -10.31
C LYS A 388 15.49 0.41 -11.52
N THR A 389 14.17 0.27 -11.63
CA THR A 389 13.40 0.74 -12.78
C THR A 389 12.97 2.20 -12.62
N ASN A 390 12.30 2.57 -11.53
CA ASN A 390 11.64 3.88 -11.41
C ASN A 390 12.50 4.92 -10.65
N TRP A 391 13.53 4.44 -9.95
CA TRP A 391 14.40 5.24 -9.08
C TRP A 391 15.88 4.87 -9.28
N SER A 392 16.29 4.74 -10.54
CA SER A 392 17.65 4.30 -10.92
C SER A 392 18.78 5.14 -10.32
N ASN A 393 18.49 6.40 -9.96
CA ASN A 393 19.40 7.35 -9.35
C ASN A 393 19.28 7.45 -7.81
N TYR A 394 18.43 6.63 -7.18
CA TYR A 394 18.25 6.64 -5.73
C TYR A 394 19.56 6.34 -5.00
N GLN A 395 20.04 7.32 -4.25
CA GLN A 395 21.19 7.19 -3.38
C GLN A 395 20.70 6.89 -1.97
N ARG A 396 20.84 5.63 -1.55
CA ARG A 396 20.46 5.20 -0.22
C ARG A 396 21.31 5.91 0.84
N LYS A 397 20.67 6.70 1.69
CA LYS A 397 21.26 7.37 2.86
C LYS A 397 20.60 6.94 4.17
N ALA A 398 19.75 5.93 4.11
CA ALA A 398 19.13 5.30 5.27
C ALA A 398 20.15 4.96 6.37
N GLY A 399 19.85 5.37 7.61
CA GLY A 399 20.62 4.99 8.79
C GLY A 399 20.12 3.71 9.46
N LEU A 400 20.94 3.13 10.34
CA LEU A 400 20.48 2.22 11.38
C LEU A 400 19.79 3.05 12.45
N ASP A 401 18.47 3.17 12.36
CA ASP A 401 17.66 4.02 13.24
C ASP A 401 16.31 3.35 13.56
N ILE A 402 15.51 4.07 14.33
CA ILE A 402 14.12 3.77 14.63
C ILE A 402 13.27 4.96 14.18
N GLY A 403 12.15 4.66 13.52
CA GLY A 403 11.23 5.68 13.02
C GLY A 403 9.78 5.31 13.31
N ILE A 404 8.95 6.34 13.54
CA ILE A 404 7.50 6.19 13.61
C ILE A 404 6.82 7.13 12.63
N PHE A 405 5.65 6.69 12.20
CA PHE A 405 4.71 7.37 11.33
C PHE A 405 3.33 7.31 11.99
N PRO A 406 3.06 8.22 12.95
CA PRO A 406 1.88 8.12 13.81
C PRO A 406 0.56 8.05 13.06
N VAL A 407 0.39 8.80 11.95
CA VAL A 407 -0.85 8.82 11.17
C VAL A 407 -1.09 7.46 10.52
N ALA A 408 -0.11 6.92 9.80
CA ALA A 408 -0.17 5.60 9.17
C ALA A 408 -0.21 4.44 10.18
N GLY A 409 0.14 4.69 11.45
CA GLY A 409 0.29 3.64 12.46
C GLY A 409 1.47 2.73 12.16
N LEU A 410 2.55 3.25 11.57
CA LEU A 410 3.72 2.46 11.20
C LEU A 410 4.89 2.74 12.13
N GLY A 411 5.54 1.66 12.59
CA GLY A 411 6.83 1.67 13.25
C GLY A 411 7.88 0.96 12.41
N VAL A 412 9.09 1.50 12.38
CA VAL A 412 10.23 1.00 11.61
C VAL A 412 11.42 0.86 12.55
N PHE A 413 12.06 -0.31 12.57
CA PHE A 413 13.28 -0.56 13.33
C PHE A 413 14.34 -1.14 12.39
N LYS A 414 15.51 -0.48 12.32
CA LYS A 414 16.65 -0.87 11.48
C LYS A 414 17.86 -1.14 12.37
N SER A 415 18.23 -2.41 12.49
CA SER A 415 19.43 -2.86 13.20
C SER A 415 20.47 -3.38 12.21
N LYS A 416 21.68 -3.68 12.69
CA LYS A 416 22.74 -4.23 11.83
C LYS A 416 22.36 -5.58 11.22
N ASP A 417 21.59 -6.37 11.96
CA ASP A 417 21.33 -7.79 11.67
C ASP A 417 19.94 -8.04 11.09
N PHE A 418 18.99 -7.12 11.34
CA PHE A 418 17.62 -7.27 10.87
C PHE A 418 16.89 -5.92 10.68
N ALA A 419 15.75 -5.99 10.01
CA ALA A 419 14.77 -4.92 9.97
C ALA A 419 13.40 -5.44 10.42
N PHE A 420 12.64 -4.57 11.07
CA PHE A 420 11.31 -4.87 11.57
C PHE A 420 10.38 -3.71 11.26
N TRP A 421 9.20 -4.05 10.75
CA TRP A 421 8.12 -3.10 10.51
C TRP A 421 6.89 -3.60 11.24
N VAL A 422 6.20 -2.69 11.93
CA VAL A 422 4.91 -2.98 12.56
C VAL A 422 3.90 -1.97 12.07
N ARG A 423 2.74 -2.47 11.63
CA ARG A 423 1.58 -1.65 11.35
C ARG A 423 0.53 -1.89 12.41
N VAL A 424 0.29 -0.89 13.25
CA VAL A 424 -0.85 -0.86 14.16
C VAL A 424 -2.07 -0.30 13.46
N GLN A 425 -3.26 -0.72 13.86
CA GLN A 425 -4.48 -0.35 13.17
C GLN A 425 -4.85 1.10 13.46
N ARG A 426 -5.61 1.74 12.57
CA ARG A 426 -6.22 3.05 12.79
C ARG A 426 -7.68 2.92 12.40
N TRP A 427 -8.60 3.41 13.23
CA TRP A 427 -10.04 3.27 12.94
C TRP A 427 -10.46 3.96 11.64
N TYR A 428 -9.62 4.87 11.14
CA TYR A 428 -9.89 5.73 10.00
C TYR A 428 -9.02 5.47 8.77
N ILE A 429 -8.14 4.47 8.83
CA ILE A 429 -7.32 4.02 7.71
C ILE A 429 -7.67 2.55 7.47
N ALA A 430 -7.80 2.15 6.21
CA ALA A 430 -8.04 0.76 5.88
C ALA A 430 -6.94 -0.15 6.46
N GLY A 431 -7.34 -1.25 7.07
CA GLY A 431 -6.44 -2.32 7.50
C GLY A 431 -5.92 -3.15 6.32
N TYR A 432 -6.68 -3.15 5.22
CA TYR A 432 -6.33 -3.88 4.01
C TYR A 432 -7.07 -3.30 2.81
N GLU A 433 -6.43 -3.34 1.64
CA GLU A 433 -7.05 -3.03 0.37
C GLU A 433 -6.83 -4.20 -0.59
N ALA A 434 -7.91 -4.72 -1.16
CA ALA A 434 -7.90 -5.85 -2.08
C ALA A 434 -8.21 -5.40 -3.50
N ASP A 435 -7.67 -6.11 -4.48
CA ASP A 435 -8.12 -6.08 -5.87
C ASP A 435 -8.57 -7.48 -6.33
N GLN A 436 -8.84 -7.66 -7.63
CA GLN A 436 -9.29 -8.94 -8.20
C GLN A 436 -8.25 -10.07 -8.12
N VAL A 437 -6.97 -9.74 -7.90
CA VAL A 437 -5.82 -10.66 -7.96
C VAL A 437 -5.26 -10.88 -6.55
N ASP A 438 -4.97 -9.80 -5.84
CA ASP A 438 -4.31 -9.79 -4.54
C ASP A 438 -5.32 -9.54 -3.41
N PHE A 439 -6.24 -10.48 -3.18
CA PHE A 439 -7.30 -10.40 -2.14
C PHE A 439 -7.07 -11.29 -0.90
N GLU A 440 -6.04 -12.14 -0.91
CA GLU A 440 -5.74 -13.11 0.16
C GLU A 440 -4.61 -12.66 1.11
N LEU A 441 -4.16 -11.40 1.01
CA LEU A 441 -2.93 -10.94 1.67
C LEU A 441 -3.18 -10.21 2.99
N ALA A 442 -4.44 -10.03 3.39
CA ALA A 442 -4.85 -9.21 4.53
C ALA A 442 -4.13 -9.55 5.85
N GLY A 443 -3.98 -10.84 6.16
CA GLY A 443 -3.28 -11.29 7.37
C GLY A 443 -1.82 -10.80 7.42
N GLY A 444 -1.15 -10.74 6.27
CA GLY A 444 0.21 -10.22 6.17
C GLY A 444 0.30 -8.70 6.42
N TRP A 445 -0.71 -7.93 6.01
CA TRP A 445 -0.75 -6.47 6.17
C TRP A 445 -1.07 -6.03 7.60
N ILE A 446 -1.87 -6.85 8.29
CA ILE A 446 -2.48 -6.50 9.58
C ILE A 446 -1.70 -7.11 10.74
N GLN A 447 -1.25 -8.36 10.60
CA GLN A 447 -0.86 -9.21 11.74
C GLN A 447 0.60 -9.67 11.73
N MET A 448 1.29 -9.61 10.60
CA MET A 448 2.66 -10.12 10.52
C MET A 448 3.61 -9.33 11.44
N ARG A 449 4.38 -10.05 12.26
CA ARG A 449 5.39 -9.53 13.20
C ARG A 449 6.75 -10.16 12.89
N LYS A 450 7.15 -10.09 11.62
CA LYS A 450 8.33 -10.75 11.07
C LYS A 450 9.60 -9.95 11.30
N LEU A 451 10.67 -10.64 11.73
CA LEU A 451 12.03 -10.08 11.76
C LEU A 451 12.72 -10.44 10.45
N TYR A 452 12.94 -9.46 9.57
CA TYR A 452 13.63 -9.69 8.31
C TYR A 452 15.13 -9.67 8.54
N LEU A 453 15.77 -10.83 8.46
CA LEU A 453 17.19 -11.00 8.73
C LEU A 453 18.04 -10.70 7.49
N LYS A 454 19.11 -9.95 7.71
CA LYS A 454 20.09 -9.62 6.66
C LYS A 454 20.82 -10.85 6.13
N SER A 455 21.11 -11.83 7.00
CA SER A 455 21.88 -13.03 6.65
C SER A 455 21.22 -13.93 5.60
N ILE A 456 19.89 -13.86 5.49
CA ILE A 456 19.10 -14.68 4.58
C ILE A 456 18.24 -13.81 3.64
N GLU A 457 18.58 -12.54 3.47
CA GLU A 457 17.78 -11.60 2.67
C GLU A 457 17.46 -12.17 1.28
N GLN A 458 18.39 -12.89 0.65
CA GLN A 458 18.23 -13.46 -0.69
C GLN A 458 17.27 -14.66 -0.76
N SER A 459 16.88 -15.26 0.37
CA SER A 459 15.93 -16.39 0.40
C SER A 459 14.47 -15.95 0.51
N TYR A 460 14.18 -14.67 0.79
CA TYR A 460 12.81 -14.19 0.86
C TYR A 460 12.13 -14.23 -0.51
N GLU A 461 10.96 -14.87 -0.55
CA GLU A 461 10.13 -15.01 -1.75
C GLU A 461 8.86 -14.18 -1.61
N SER A 462 8.14 -13.98 -2.73
CA SER A 462 6.82 -13.35 -2.72
C SER A 462 5.83 -14.11 -1.82
N MET A 463 4.95 -13.34 -1.18
CA MET A 463 4.04 -13.81 -0.14
C MET A 463 2.74 -14.36 -0.73
N THR A 464 2.42 -15.62 -0.45
CA THR A 464 1.10 -16.21 -0.70
C THR A 464 0.40 -16.45 0.63
N TRP A 465 -0.91 -16.68 0.65
CA TRP A 465 -1.61 -17.02 1.90
C TRP A 465 -0.96 -18.20 2.64
N GLN A 466 -0.53 -19.23 1.90
CA GLN A 466 0.15 -20.39 2.47
C GLN A 466 1.45 -20.04 3.20
N LYS A 467 2.19 -19.03 2.73
CA LYS A 467 3.39 -18.52 3.40
C LYS A 467 3.04 -17.56 4.52
N ILE A 468 2.04 -16.70 4.32
CA ILE A 468 1.60 -15.68 5.28
C ILE A 468 1.12 -16.31 6.57
N LYS A 469 0.29 -17.36 6.53
CA LYS A 469 -0.20 -18.03 7.75
C LYS A 469 0.91 -18.72 8.57
N MET A 470 2.10 -18.87 7.98
CA MET A 470 3.30 -19.40 8.63
C MET A 470 4.22 -18.30 9.19
N GLN A 471 3.83 -17.02 9.06
CA GLN A 471 4.59 -15.89 9.60
C GLN A 471 4.16 -15.56 11.05
N PRO A 472 5.08 -15.14 11.92
CA PRO A 472 4.78 -14.78 13.30
C PRO A 472 3.70 -13.68 13.39
N GLY A 473 2.81 -13.80 14.36
CA GLY A 473 1.68 -12.91 14.61
C GLY A 473 0.42 -13.21 13.79
N VAL A 474 0.52 -13.98 12.69
CA VAL A 474 -0.62 -14.25 11.81
C VAL A 474 -1.58 -15.28 12.42
N ILE A 475 -2.87 -14.99 12.30
CA ILE A 475 -3.97 -15.86 12.74
C ILE A 475 -4.62 -16.49 11.51
N SER A 476 -4.87 -17.80 11.56
CA SER A 476 -5.61 -18.55 10.54
C SER A 476 -6.61 -19.51 11.18
N ASN A 477 -7.50 -20.11 10.39
CA ASN A 477 -8.29 -21.24 10.83
C ASN A 477 -7.40 -22.49 10.98
N GLU A 478 -7.58 -23.26 12.06
CA GLU A 478 -6.75 -24.46 12.33
C GLU A 478 -6.93 -25.54 11.25
N ASP A 479 -8.16 -25.71 10.77
CA ASP A 479 -8.53 -26.68 9.74
C ASP A 479 -8.15 -26.24 8.32
N GLY A 480 -7.55 -25.05 8.17
CA GLY A 480 -7.16 -24.49 6.89
C GLY A 480 -8.32 -23.97 6.04
N SER A 481 -9.54 -23.87 6.59
CA SER A 481 -10.74 -23.38 5.90
C SER A 481 -10.82 -21.85 5.82
N ASP A 482 -9.67 -21.19 5.62
CA ASP A 482 -9.62 -19.75 5.36
C ASP A 482 -10.25 -19.46 3.98
N ASP A 483 -11.29 -18.63 3.97
CA ASP A 483 -11.98 -18.19 2.77
C ASP A 483 -11.82 -16.67 2.66
N PHE A 484 -11.41 -16.19 1.48
CA PHE A 484 -11.20 -14.77 1.17
C PHE A 484 -12.13 -14.26 0.07
N GLU A 485 -13.03 -15.08 -0.47
CA GLU A 485 -13.88 -14.70 -1.62
C GLU A 485 -14.75 -13.48 -1.31
N TYR A 486 -15.21 -13.29 -0.06
CA TYR A 486 -15.96 -12.09 0.32
C TYR A 486 -15.11 -10.80 0.37
N MET A 487 -13.78 -10.92 0.40
CA MET A 487 -12.85 -9.79 0.29
C MET A 487 -12.57 -9.41 -1.15
N LYS A 488 -12.74 -10.35 -2.09
CA LYS A 488 -12.59 -10.08 -3.52
C LYS A 488 -13.60 -9.00 -3.93
N PRO A 489 -13.15 -7.88 -4.51
CA PRO A 489 -14.05 -6.84 -4.97
C PRO A 489 -14.93 -7.35 -6.12
N GLN A 490 -16.05 -6.68 -6.40
CA GLN A 490 -16.79 -6.87 -7.67
C GLN A 490 -16.34 -5.89 -8.75
N LYS A 491 -15.61 -4.83 -8.35
CA LYS A 491 -15.02 -3.79 -9.21
C LYS A 491 -13.49 -3.82 -9.07
N GLU A 492 -12.80 -2.70 -9.32
CA GLU A 492 -11.34 -2.64 -9.33
C GLU A 492 -10.72 -2.90 -7.93
N GLU A 493 -11.18 -2.21 -6.88
CA GLU A 493 -10.59 -2.31 -5.54
C GLU A 493 -11.63 -2.23 -4.40
N LYS A 494 -11.26 -2.74 -3.21
CA LYS A 494 -12.08 -2.67 -1.99
C LYS A 494 -11.21 -2.50 -0.75
N ALA A 495 -11.43 -1.38 -0.05
CA ALA A 495 -10.84 -1.12 1.27
C ALA A 495 -11.62 -1.83 2.39
N ASN A 496 -10.90 -2.41 3.34
CA ASN A 496 -11.44 -3.11 4.50
C ASN A 496 -10.92 -2.44 5.79
N TYR A 497 -11.85 -2.00 6.64
CA TYR A 497 -11.54 -1.20 7.82
C TYR A 497 -11.61 -2.01 9.12
N PRO A 498 -10.69 -1.75 10.07
CA PRO A 498 -10.74 -2.33 11.40
C PRO A 498 -11.85 -1.67 12.24
N MET A 499 -12.28 -2.36 13.30
CA MET A 499 -13.27 -1.88 14.27
C MET A 499 -12.67 -1.84 15.69
N ASP A 500 -13.27 -1.05 16.57
CA ASP A 500 -12.94 -0.95 18.00
C ASP A 500 -11.43 -0.78 18.27
N VAL A 501 -10.81 0.16 17.55
CA VAL A 501 -9.36 0.32 17.52
C VAL A 501 -8.85 1.17 18.70
N ILE A 502 -7.87 0.64 19.44
CA ILE A 502 -7.06 1.38 20.42
C ILE A 502 -5.59 1.01 20.22
N SER A 503 -4.79 1.92 19.66
CA SER A 503 -3.49 1.50 19.10
C SER A 503 -2.42 2.59 19.01
N HIS A 504 -1.26 2.41 19.64
CA HIS A 504 -0.13 3.35 19.56
C HIS A 504 1.10 2.63 19.07
N VAL A 505 1.97 3.42 18.45
CA VAL A 505 3.34 3.05 18.17
C VAL A 505 4.22 4.20 18.61
N GLY A 506 5.36 3.90 19.24
CA GLY A 506 6.24 4.92 19.77
C GLY A 506 7.68 4.44 19.91
N THR A 507 8.58 5.38 20.14
CA THR A 507 10.02 5.13 20.23
C THR A 507 10.59 5.64 21.53
N LEU A 508 11.53 4.91 22.13
CA LEU A 508 12.35 5.38 23.25
C LEU A 508 13.82 5.30 22.84
N MET A 509 14.55 6.39 23.08
CA MET A 509 15.97 6.52 22.78
C MET A 509 16.66 6.98 24.05
N ASP A 510 17.54 6.14 24.61
CA ASP A 510 18.20 6.42 25.88
C ASP A 510 19.62 5.82 25.91
N GLU A 511 20.63 6.67 26.07
CA GLU A 511 22.05 6.27 26.14
C GLU A 511 22.51 5.33 24.99
N GLY A 512 22.00 5.57 23.77
CA GLY A 512 22.29 4.72 22.59
C GLY A 512 21.44 3.45 22.50
N ARG A 513 20.58 3.18 23.48
CA ARG A 513 19.62 2.09 23.46
C ARG A 513 18.32 2.54 22.79
N ARG A 514 17.78 1.68 21.92
CA ARG A 514 16.67 2.03 21.01
C ARG A 514 15.54 1.02 21.20
N VAL A 515 14.34 1.54 21.43
CA VAL A 515 13.14 0.72 21.69
C VAL A 515 12.02 1.19 20.80
N LEU A 516 11.47 0.29 19.97
CA LEU A 516 10.16 0.45 19.35
C LEU A 516 9.14 -0.26 20.20
N TYR A 517 8.11 0.45 20.65
CA TYR A 517 7.01 -0.16 21.38
C TYR A 517 5.68 0.07 20.65
N TRP A 518 4.74 -0.83 20.86
CA TRP A 518 3.38 -0.64 20.39
C TRP A 518 2.35 -1.35 21.27
N LYS A 519 1.14 -0.82 21.17
CA LYS A 519 -0.11 -1.45 21.61
C LYS A 519 -1.04 -1.46 20.41
N ASN A 520 -1.79 -2.54 20.22
CA ASN A 520 -2.78 -2.63 19.16
C ASN A 520 -3.98 -3.46 19.63
N GLU A 521 -5.10 -2.82 19.89
CA GLU A 521 -6.39 -3.48 20.12
C GLU A 521 -7.28 -3.23 18.92
N TYR A 522 -7.88 -4.28 18.34
CA TYR A 522 -8.77 -4.14 17.20
C TYR A 522 -9.66 -5.38 17.00
N LYS A 523 -10.68 -5.22 16.16
CA LYS A 523 -11.45 -6.29 15.53
C LYS A 523 -11.34 -6.14 14.02
N PHE A 524 -11.32 -7.24 13.29
CA PHE A 524 -11.32 -7.23 11.82
C PHE A 524 -12.42 -8.17 11.31
N LYS A 525 -13.63 -7.63 11.14
CA LYS A 525 -14.84 -8.42 10.89
C LYS A 525 -14.72 -9.31 9.66
N SER A 526 -14.08 -8.80 8.60
CA SER A 526 -13.87 -9.57 7.38
C SER A 526 -13.04 -10.82 7.66
N LEU A 527 -11.92 -10.74 8.39
CA LEU A 527 -11.05 -11.91 8.62
C LEU A 527 -11.53 -12.87 9.71
N PHE A 528 -11.93 -12.33 10.87
CA PHE A 528 -12.10 -13.13 12.10
C PHE A 528 -13.42 -12.87 12.82
N GLY A 529 -14.44 -12.37 12.08
CA GLY A 529 -15.72 -12.00 12.66
C GLY A 529 -15.58 -10.99 13.80
N MET A 530 -16.32 -11.19 14.89
CA MET A 530 -16.29 -10.26 16.03
C MET A 530 -15.15 -10.53 17.04
N SER A 531 -14.18 -11.37 16.68
CA SER A 531 -13.04 -11.68 17.53
C SER A 531 -12.21 -10.43 17.81
N LYS A 532 -11.75 -10.29 19.06
CA LYS A 532 -10.89 -9.18 19.50
C LYS A 532 -9.45 -9.64 19.60
N ILE A 533 -8.55 -8.85 19.04
CA ILE A 533 -7.10 -9.06 19.11
C ILE A 533 -6.52 -7.89 19.90
N THR A 534 -5.67 -8.19 20.87
CA THR A 534 -4.91 -7.21 21.65
C THR A 534 -3.44 -7.60 21.63
N GLU A 535 -2.58 -6.67 21.24
CA GLU A 535 -1.14 -6.90 21.15
C GLU A 535 -0.38 -5.83 21.94
N PHE A 536 0.70 -6.25 22.58
CA PHE A 536 1.74 -5.41 23.12
C PHE A 536 3.08 -5.94 22.64
N GLY A 537 3.96 -5.06 22.18
CA GLY A 537 5.24 -5.51 21.67
C GLY A 537 6.35 -4.48 21.88
N VAL A 538 7.55 -5.01 22.03
CA VAL A 538 8.80 -4.27 22.10
C VAL A 538 9.80 -4.87 21.13
N CYS A 539 10.39 -4.04 20.28
CA CYS A 539 11.53 -4.39 19.45
C CYS A 539 12.75 -3.56 19.86
N THR A 540 13.89 -4.22 20.02
CA THR A 540 15.19 -3.64 20.36
C THR A 540 16.26 -4.22 19.45
N ASP A 541 17.49 -3.75 19.56
CA ASP A 541 18.63 -4.32 18.83
C ASP A 541 18.84 -5.83 19.02
N ASN A 542 18.31 -6.41 20.10
CA ASN A 542 18.40 -7.85 20.35
C ASN A 542 17.27 -8.68 19.70
N GLY A 543 16.19 -8.05 19.24
CA GLY A 543 15.05 -8.76 18.64
C GLY A 543 13.69 -8.29 19.18
N LEU A 544 12.74 -9.22 19.26
CA LEU A 544 11.32 -8.97 19.49
C LEU A 544 10.81 -9.65 20.76
N VAL A 545 10.06 -8.93 21.59
CA VAL A 545 9.31 -9.47 22.74
C VAL A 545 7.86 -9.02 22.66
N MET A 546 6.93 -9.94 22.83
CA MET A 546 5.51 -9.70 22.60
C MET A 546 4.60 -10.41 23.59
N GLN A 547 3.44 -9.78 23.80
CA GLN A 547 2.24 -10.39 24.36
C GLN A 547 1.09 -10.20 23.38
N MET A 548 0.33 -11.26 23.11
CA MET A 548 -0.92 -11.20 22.34
C MET A 548 -2.03 -11.88 23.13
N GLU A 549 -3.20 -11.26 23.13
CA GLU A 549 -4.45 -11.83 23.62
C GLU A 549 -5.44 -11.91 22.46
N VAL A 550 -6.00 -13.09 22.25
CA VAL A 550 -7.03 -13.34 21.24
C VAL A 550 -8.27 -13.84 21.95
N LEU A 551 -9.35 -13.07 21.82
CA LEU A 551 -10.69 -13.46 22.22
C LEU A 551 -11.45 -13.90 20.97
N ASN A 552 -11.46 -15.21 20.72
CA ASN A 552 -12.14 -15.81 19.58
C ASN A 552 -13.65 -15.77 19.81
N LYS A 553 -14.39 -15.12 18.90
CA LYS A 553 -15.87 -15.08 18.90
C LYS A 553 -16.46 -15.76 17.67
N THR A 554 -15.68 -16.61 17.01
CA THR A 554 -16.12 -17.44 15.89
C THR A 554 -16.51 -18.84 16.35
N ASP A 555 -17.17 -19.56 15.45
CA ASP A 555 -17.49 -20.97 15.56
C ASP A 555 -16.36 -21.89 15.04
N LYS A 556 -15.20 -21.31 14.67
CA LYS A 556 -14.00 -22.03 14.24
C LYS A 556 -12.92 -21.98 15.31
N ILE A 557 -12.00 -22.95 15.26
CA ILE A 557 -10.78 -22.91 16.07
C ILE A 557 -9.75 -22.08 15.31
N LEU A 558 -9.21 -21.07 15.98
CA LEU A 558 -8.15 -20.24 15.42
C LEU A 558 -6.80 -20.81 15.80
N LYS A 559 -5.81 -20.57 14.94
CA LYS A 559 -4.42 -20.94 15.13
C LYS A 559 -3.56 -19.71 14.92
N ILE A 560 -2.70 -19.42 15.88
CA ILE A 560 -1.78 -18.28 15.88
C ILE A 560 -0.38 -18.84 15.63
N ARG A 561 0.30 -18.32 14.61
CA ARG A 561 1.73 -18.55 14.43
C ARG A 561 2.52 -17.56 15.28
N ILE A 562 3.45 -18.05 16.10
CA ILE A 562 4.21 -17.21 17.05
C ILE A 562 5.73 -17.24 16.83
N LYS A 563 6.25 -18.30 16.21
CA LYS A 563 7.68 -18.45 15.93
C LYS A 563 7.98 -18.07 14.48
N ASP A 564 9.02 -17.27 14.27
CA ASP A 564 9.59 -17.06 12.94
C ASP A 564 10.59 -18.18 12.64
N ASP A 565 10.26 -19.07 11.69
CA ASP A 565 11.16 -20.19 11.34
C ASP A 565 12.39 -19.74 10.56
N ASP A 566 12.32 -18.58 9.90
CA ASP A 566 13.43 -18.02 9.13
C ASP A 566 14.51 -17.40 10.03
N ALA A 567 14.18 -17.12 11.30
CA ALA A 567 15.09 -16.47 12.24
C ALA A 567 16.06 -17.47 12.92
N HIS A 568 16.81 -18.18 12.07
CA HIS A 568 17.89 -19.07 12.49
C HIS A 568 18.96 -18.31 13.28
N GLY A 569 19.46 -18.93 14.36
CA GLY A 569 20.44 -18.30 15.25
C GLY A 569 19.85 -17.32 16.27
N MET A 570 18.52 -17.14 16.27
CA MET A 570 17.81 -16.48 17.36
C MET A 570 17.21 -17.53 18.30
N GLU A 571 17.23 -17.22 19.59
CA GLU A 571 16.53 -18.00 20.60
C GLU A 571 15.04 -17.65 20.60
N PHE A 572 14.21 -18.67 20.76
CA PHE A 572 12.76 -18.54 20.86
C PHE A 572 12.27 -19.07 22.20
N ASP A 573 11.47 -18.29 22.90
CA ASP A 573 10.78 -18.70 24.12
C ASP A 573 9.33 -18.25 24.06
N CYS A 574 8.43 -19.08 24.60
CA CYS A 574 7.00 -18.79 24.60
C CYS A 574 6.27 -19.42 25.79
N ARG A 575 5.31 -18.66 26.32
CA ARG A 575 4.43 -19.03 27.43
C ARG A 575 2.99 -18.69 27.06
N CYS A 576 2.07 -19.64 27.19
CA CYS A 576 0.62 -19.41 27.02
C CYS A 576 -0.14 -19.56 28.33
N SER A 577 -1.29 -18.89 28.43
CA SER A 577 -2.16 -18.95 29.61
C SER A 577 -2.81 -20.32 29.81
N ASP A 578 -2.96 -21.10 28.76
CA ASP A 578 -3.40 -22.51 28.84
C ASP A 578 -2.18 -23.41 29.08
N SER A 579 -2.09 -23.98 30.28
CA SER A 579 -0.98 -24.85 30.68
C SER A 579 -0.89 -26.16 29.88
N ASN A 580 -1.95 -26.54 29.17
CA ASN A 580 -1.97 -27.77 28.37
C ASN A 580 -1.37 -27.57 26.97
N GLN A 581 -1.27 -26.33 26.49
CA GLN A 581 -0.68 -26.04 25.19
C GLN A 581 0.83 -25.91 25.27
N LYS A 582 1.54 -26.65 24.40
CA LYS A 582 2.99 -26.50 24.22
C LYS A 582 3.26 -25.61 23.01
N CYS A 583 3.87 -24.45 23.25
CA CYS A 583 4.17 -23.45 22.22
C CYS A 583 5.42 -23.78 21.37
N ASN A 584 6.14 -24.87 21.66
CA ASN A 584 7.46 -25.17 21.10
C ASN A 584 7.45 -25.41 19.58
N ASN A 585 6.32 -25.85 19.01
CA ASN A 585 6.16 -26.02 17.57
C ASN A 585 5.86 -24.69 16.84
N GLY A 586 5.82 -23.57 17.57
CA GLY A 586 5.59 -22.24 17.02
C GLY A 586 4.11 -21.92 16.76
N PHE A 587 3.18 -22.71 17.30
CA PHE A 587 1.74 -22.47 17.16
C PHE A 587 1.00 -22.50 18.50
N VAL A 588 -0.07 -21.71 18.58
CA VAL A 588 -1.02 -21.68 19.69
C VAL A 588 -2.43 -21.71 19.12
N THR A 589 -3.34 -22.48 19.72
CA THR A 589 -4.72 -22.59 19.28
C THR A 589 -5.66 -21.86 20.21
N VAL A 590 -6.74 -21.32 19.66
CA VAL A 590 -7.80 -20.61 20.40
C VAL A 590 -9.12 -21.29 20.11
N GLY A 591 -9.69 -21.91 21.15
CA GLY A 591 -10.96 -22.60 21.06
C GLY A 591 -12.11 -21.68 20.59
N LYS A 592 -13.21 -22.30 20.18
CA LYS A 592 -14.43 -21.59 19.78
C LYS A 592 -14.99 -20.83 20.98
N ASN A 593 -15.32 -19.55 20.81
CA ASN A 593 -15.81 -18.67 21.89
C ASN A 593 -14.86 -18.55 23.10
N ASP A 594 -13.59 -18.88 22.92
CA ASP A 594 -12.57 -18.94 23.99
C ASP A 594 -11.58 -17.76 23.89
N SER A 595 -10.68 -17.66 24.86
CA SER A 595 -9.60 -16.67 24.90
C SER A 595 -8.27 -17.30 25.25
N ILE A 596 -7.20 -16.81 24.64
CA ILE A 596 -5.84 -17.15 25.05
C ILE A 596 -4.97 -15.91 25.17
N VAL A 597 -4.05 -15.92 26.13
CA VAL A 597 -2.94 -14.98 26.22
C VAL A 597 -1.66 -15.74 25.93
N VAL A 598 -0.86 -15.23 25.01
CA VAL A 598 0.44 -15.78 24.65
C VAL A 598 1.51 -14.70 24.78
N ASN A 599 2.60 -15.05 25.45
CA ASN A 599 3.81 -14.25 25.52
C ASN A 599 4.91 -14.99 24.78
N TRP A 600 5.59 -14.32 23.85
CA TRP A 600 6.75 -14.92 23.18
C TRP A 600 7.85 -13.89 22.97
N ARG A 601 9.05 -14.40 22.79
CA ARG A 601 10.20 -13.61 22.39
C ARG A 601 11.04 -14.36 21.38
N GLN A 602 11.66 -13.60 20.50
CA GLN A 602 12.63 -14.09 19.52
C GLN A 602 13.81 -13.12 19.49
N VAL A 603 14.95 -13.55 20.03
CA VAL A 603 16.08 -12.68 20.37
C VAL A 603 17.44 -13.32 20.07
N PHE A 604 18.49 -12.54 19.82
CA PHE A 604 19.85 -13.06 19.57
C PHE A 604 20.56 -13.55 20.83
N LYS A 605 20.31 -12.91 21.98
CA LYS A 605 20.91 -13.25 23.27
C LYS A 605 19.88 -13.34 24.38
N LYS A 606 20.04 -14.31 25.28
CA LYS A 606 19.14 -14.55 26.42
C LYS A 606 19.42 -13.68 27.64
N GLU A 607 20.64 -13.18 27.80
CA GLU A 607 21.11 -12.56 29.05
C GLU A 607 20.22 -11.40 29.51
N GLU A 608 20.03 -11.29 30.83
CA GLU A 608 18.84 -10.68 31.46
C GLU A 608 18.88 -9.15 31.60
N ASP A 609 20.06 -8.53 31.66
CA ASP A 609 20.18 -7.16 32.19
C ASP A 609 19.99 -6.05 31.14
N ASP A 610 20.30 -6.30 29.86
CA ASP A 610 20.36 -5.25 28.84
C ASP A 610 19.23 -5.29 27.80
N HIS A 611 18.32 -6.26 27.87
CA HIS A 611 17.23 -6.45 26.89
C HIS A 611 15.90 -6.81 27.56
N PRO A 612 14.74 -6.42 26.96
CA PRO A 612 13.45 -6.74 27.54
C PRO A 612 13.26 -8.26 27.57
N GLN A 613 12.88 -8.79 28.73
CA GLN A 613 12.65 -10.23 28.91
C GLN A 613 11.18 -10.60 28.71
N GLU A 614 10.28 -9.67 29.04
CA GLU A 614 8.84 -9.84 28.99
C GLU A 614 8.15 -8.49 28.78
N VAL A 615 6.99 -8.53 28.13
CA VAL A 615 6.03 -7.42 28.04
C VAL A 615 4.76 -7.90 28.71
N THR A 616 4.22 -7.13 29.66
CA THR A 616 3.01 -7.52 30.39
C THR A 616 1.89 -6.49 30.28
N ARG A 617 0.66 -6.95 30.50
CA ARG A 617 -0.55 -6.13 30.61
C ARG A 617 -0.98 -6.06 32.07
N THR A 618 -1.07 -4.85 32.60
CA THR A 618 -1.66 -4.61 33.93
C THR A 618 -3.19 -4.83 33.91
N THR A 619 -3.81 -4.99 35.07
CA THR A 619 -5.28 -5.07 35.20
C THR A 619 -6.00 -3.84 34.63
N LYS A 620 -5.34 -2.68 34.60
CA LYS A 620 -5.85 -1.44 33.98
C LYS A 620 -5.60 -1.37 32.46
N GLY A 621 -5.04 -2.42 31.86
CA GLY A 621 -4.76 -2.49 30.42
C GLY A 621 -3.55 -1.68 29.95
N HIS A 622 -2.65 -1.31 30.87
CA HIS A 622 -1.38 -0.65 30.56
C HIS A 622 -0.32 -1.69 30.20
N MET A 623 0.55 -1.33 29.26
CA MET A 623 1.72 -2.13 28.89
C MET A 623 2.85 -1.85 29.87
N THR A 624 3.60 -2.88 30.28
CA THR A 624 4.83 -2.71 31.05
C THR A 624 5.95 -3.60 30.52
N PHE A 625 7.19 -3.14 30.67
CA PHE A 625 8.39 -3.91 30.36
C PHE A 625 9.59 -3.31 31.11
N LYS A 626 10.66 -4.10 31.26
CA LYS A 626 11.94 -3.62 31.78
C LYS A 626 12.95 -3.53 30.66
N PHE A 627 13.84 -2.54 30.71
CA PHE A 627 14.93 -2.43 29.75
C PHE A 627 16.11 -1.66 30.34
N GLY A 628 17.27 -2.32 30.39
CA GLY A 628 18.51 -1.72 30.88
C GLY A 628 18.40 -1.17 32.30
N GLY A 629 17.81 -1.97 33.19
CA GLY A 629 17.55 -1.62 34.60
C GLY A 629 16.31 -0.75 34.87
N ASP A 630 15.73 -0.14 33.83
CA ASP A 630 14.61 0.79 33.98
C ASP A 630 13.24 0.11 33.80
N ASP A 631 12.27 0.49 34.64
CA ASP A 631 10.88 0.07 34.54
C ASP A 631 10.08 1.04 33.65
N TYR A 632 9.50 0.52 32.58
CA TYR A 632 8.65 1.28 31.66
C TYR A 632 7.17 0.88 31.79
N VAL A 633 6.30 1.89 31.79
CA VAL A 633 4.85 1.73 31.73
C VAL A 633 4.30 2.62 30.62
N ILE A 634 3.54 2.03 29.70
CA ILE A 634 2.77 2.76 28.69
C ILE A 634 1.31 2.75 29.12
N GLU A 635 0.88 3.85 29.72
CA GLU A 635 -0.48 4.05 30.18
C GLU A 635 -1.34 4.60 29.04
N SER A 636 -2.52 4.00 28.81
CA SER A 636 -3.51 4.53 27.87
C SER A 636 -4.63 5.19 28.67
N ARG A 637 -4.95 6.46 28.36
CA ARG A 637 -6.11 7.17 28.89
C ARG A 637 -6.89 7.77 27.74
N ASP A 638 -8.14 7.34 27.59
CA ASP A 638 -9.00 7.72 26.49
C ASP A 638 -8.29 7.57 25.14
N LYS A 639 -8.03 8.69 24.48
CA LYS A 639 -7.42 8.76 23.16
C LYS A 639 -5.95 9.18 23.18
N LEU A 640 -5.32 9.16 24.35
CA LEU A 640 -3.91 9.45 24.60
C LEU A 640 -3.18 8.25 25.21
N HIS A 641 -1.86 8.22 25.01
CA HIS A 641 -0.97 7.35 25.78
C HIS A 641 0.19 8.16 26.39
N PHE A 642 0.68 7.68 27.52
CA PHE A 642 1.73 8.29 28.31
C PHE A 642 2.83 7.26 28.60
N VAL A 643 4.08 7.67 28.40
CA VAL A 643 5.25 6.87 28.70
C VAL A 643 5.79 7.27 30.06
N ILE A 644 5.91 6.30 30.96
CA ILE A 644 6.42 6.49 32.32
C ILE A 644 7.66 5.60 32.50
N LYS A 645 8.81 6.21 32.85
CA LYS A 645 10.08 5.54 33.15
C LYS A 645 10.42 5.75 34.62
N ASN A 646 10.59 4.69 35.41
CA ASN A 646 10.94 4.78 36.84
C ASN A 646 10.11 5.81 37.62
N SER A 647 8.79 5.84 37.40
CA SER A 647 7.86 6.84 37.96
C SER A 647 8.03 8.30 37.49
N GLN A 648 8.73 8.54 36.38
CA GLN A 648 8.79 9.84 35.71
C GLN A 648 8.06 9.77 34.38
N VAL A 649 7.16 10.73 34.12
CA VAL A 649 6.41 10.77 32.86
C VAL A 649 7.27 11.51 31.83
N LEU A 650 7.55 10.86 30.71
CA LEU A 650 8.52 11.34 29.72
C LEU A 650 7.84 11.97 28.50
N LEU A 651 6.88 11.25 27.93
CA LEU A 651 6.31 11.54 26.62
C LEU A 651 4.83 11.18 26.61
N ALA A 652 4.09 11.82 25.72
CA ALA A 652 2.73 11.41 25.41
C ALA A 652 2.54 11.32 23.89
N GLY A 653 1.52 10.60 23.47
CA GLY A 653 1.10 10.54 22.07
C GLY A 653 -0.40 10.34 21.99
N SER A 654 -0.95 10.53 20.80
CA SER A 654 -2.38 10.44 20.56
C SER A 654 -2.73 9.35 19.56
N PHE A 655 -3.90 8.76 19.76
CA PHE A 655 -4.59 7.88 18.82
C PHE A 655 -5.63 8.63 17.99
N GLU A 656 -5.85 9.90 18.33
CA GLU A 656 -6.92 10.73 17.84
C GLU A 656 -6.49 11.75 16.81
N LYS A 657 -7.50 12.17 16.05
CA LYS A 657 -7.41 13.20 15.04
C LYS A 657 -7.16 14.57 15.68
N SER A 658 -8.05 15.07 16.54
CA SER A 658 -7.87 16.38 17.16
C SER A 658 -6.85 16.36 18.29
N LEU A 659 -5.92 17.29 18.25
CA LEU A 659 -4.79 17.39 19.17
C LEU A 659 -4.80 18.78 19.79
N SER A 660 -5.07 18.87 21.09
CA SER A 660 -4.87 20.14 21.77
C SER A 660 -3.38 20.48 21.78
N TYR A 661 -3.03 21.74 21.51
CA TYR A 661 -1.62 22.17 21.53
C TYR A 661 -0.95 21.90 22.87
N ILE A 662 -1.73 21.97 23.95
CA ILE A 662 -1.32 21.60 25.31
C ILE A 662 -2.33 20.61 25.86
N ILE A 663 -1.84 19.53 26.46
CA ILE A 663 -2.62 18.60 27.26
C ILE A 663 -2.07 18.54 28.69
N GLU A 664 -2.92 18.19 29.64
CA GLU A 664 -2.53 18.02 31.04
C GLU A 664 -2.79 16.59 31.50
N TYR A 665 -1.84 16.03 32.24
CA TYR A 665 -1.91 14.68 32.77
C TYR A 665 -1.61 14.68 34.26
N GLY A 666 -2.59 14.24 35.06
CA GLY A 666 -2.43 14.03 36.49
C GLY A 666 -1.66 12.74 36.78
N TYR A 667 -0.48 12.85 37.39
CA TYR A 667 0.35 11.75 37.85
C TYR A 667 0.83 11.97 39.29
N LYS A 668 0.54 11.01 40.19
CA LYS A 668 0.91 11.07 41.62
C LYS A 668 0.59 12.44 42.27
N ASN A 669 -0.62 12.94 42.06
CA ASN A 669 -1.11 14.23 42.55
C ASN A 669 -0.36 15.48 42.01
N ARG A 670 0.38 15.34 40.91
CA ARG A 670 0.97 16.47 40.17
C ARG A 670 0.36 16.54 38.78
N ALA A 671 0.03 17.76 38.35
CA ALA A 671 -0.31 18.06 36.98
C ALA A 671 0.98 18.18 36.16
N ILE A 672 1.12 17.39 35.11
CA ILE A 672 2.21 17.48 34.14
C ILE A 672 1.61 17.98 32.83
N LYS A 673 2.16 19.06 32.30
CA LYS A 673 1.73 19.62 31.01
C LYS A 673 2.57 19.02 29.89
N PHE A 674 1.95 18.82 28.74
CA PHE A 674 2.66 18.42 27.53
C PHE A 674 2.37 19.37 26.39
N GLU A 675 3.41 19.68 25.62
CA GLU A 675 3.31 20.44 24.37
C GLU A 675 3.27 19.48 23.18
N PHE A 676 2.38 19.78 22.25
CA PHE A 676 2.32 19.11 20.97
C PHE A 676 3.46 19.55 20.04
N ASN A 677 4.17 18.59 19.46
CA ASN A 677 5.15 18.85 18.41
C ASN A 677 4.49 18.63 17.02
N PRO A 678 4.22 19.69 16.25
CA PRO A 678 3.54 19.59 14.95
C PRO A 678 4.38 18.89 13.88
N ASN A 679 5.69 18.71 14.07
CA ASN A 679 6.55 18.02 13.10
C ASN A 679 6.60 16.51 13.31
N THR A 680 6.35 16.04 14.54
CA THR A 680 6.37 14.60 14.88
C THR A 680 4.99 14.05 15.21
N LEU A 681 4.00 14.92 15.41
CA LEU A 681 2.67 14.62 15.90
C LEU A 681 2.67 13.86 17.25
N MET A 682 3.63 14.19 18.11
CA MET A 682 3.82 13.60 19.45
C MET A 682 3.91 14.72 20.50
N TYR A 683 3.73 14.37 21.76
CA TYR A 683 3.75 15.31 22.88
C TYR A 683 4.99 15.14 23.75
N LYS A 684 5.54 16.27 24.21
CA LYS A 684 6.67 16.30 25.14
C LYS A 684 6.28 17.00 26.43
N ALA A 685 6.72 16.47 27.57
CA ALA A 685 6.48 17.11 28.86
C ALA A 685 7.17 18.49 28.91
N ILE A 686 6.45 19.50 29.39
CA ILE A 686 6.97 20.82 29.74
C ILE A 686 7.08 20.85 31.26
N ILE A 687 8.30 21.00 31.78
CA ILE A 687 8.58 21.09 33.22
C ILE A 687 8.44 22.54 33.68
#